data_AF-A0A836B963-F1
#
_entry.id   AF-A0A836B963-F1
#
_cell.length_a   1.000
_cell.length_b   1.000
_cell.length_c   1.000
_cell.angle_alpha   90.00
_cell.angle_beta   90.00
_cell.angle_gamma   90.00
#
_symmetry.space_group_name_H-M   'P 1'
#
loop_
_entity.id
_entity.type
_entity.pdbx_description
1 polymer ?
#
loop_
_entity_poly.entity_id
_entity_poly.type
_entity_poly.pdbx_seq_one_letter_code
_entity_poly.pdbx_strand_id
1 'polypeptide(L)'
;MLSANTGSHFRRIVVPEGSKLVIDDAPLNLTLTSLLVYGTLSMGSPTCRLRSAISITFAPAAGVATDQMMALRGMNGSTVDIHGELFSPTWTRLAQTATPGTSTVTLQQPVNWRPGQLVAVPTSLWKDECRNQNEVKQIANVSTNGRNITFTTPLQFMHYAGPEYQTEVVLLSRSILLQGSNETAANLTGGHLRIESKTGRIRGVLGYRMGQQFQMGSYPFHFHMAGEVPPDSYMTDNSVYASYWRAFTIHGTHALTVANNTAFHVAGSAFYTEDGIEERNRITGNFAGYVHPLGRVDTCAINGSLYSAPVIRSSATLLQPADWGAAGFHVSNAYNVIENNAASGGVSGFMLLNQPLPIGLNRDVLLEPFKRPPLSFRGNTAHSSGYQLSGGAAIYCGGDLRYDPADNGTLVYKIARTVFDPRDPNNAAQRVKFELRDSKIWLGGGSLLSYADRLLVDGLASYDSTMGAYVRGNPNELYNALLHINTPHGSWLTSNIPGDLGTNYRYGLQFYDNYYRHLLANVTIRDMVANDVKAGTVQAAILSTVFSDQTKPAHTASMKNINLVNMPRSQVLSNAQVNTGAWRFYNLLDVDGSFTGTRRPTLVASYSATNSTGACDSTALVPCSSPFAWWMTDPAACTISTPNMDATANVISCDWYPWRTVARLGLKIPSYTLSVQQSNLLPSPINNVNIYDAGVVTQFGLTGASRRAMVITRLEGVTGLTGRGGWYVHWRLGAPKTIQVWAETVPRGTSILYASRYPPGTTFNVTRNAQNNLVPDAQLLQASSLAGMLASDSGDYYYFDGRLLIFKVVDTWELPYPGREPARGVGAGAGLMVPGARTRLYLQVDATMPNCSTSPYPSQNGQDFSGQFCAMNGTVDDYLPPAITAPYNEWTIPYCADVAPHPSLCSAMGVAAAADCTCTALQQQGRCPALGLGGAWLAATGDANLAANVAKTQGYCSVSCSRCTDGDERCIDIPVMPLSVSNNRTCAEMVPLGLCYQLAPLGYCLDTCGVCSGAGLPCVDLPASDTTSCESYMNNGTCNSTWFTSNNYCRLTCGASSFASALAATPFALASLASVPVPAGTPVA
;
A
#
# COMPACT_ATOMS: atom_id res chain seq x y z
N MET A 1 56.52 13.66 3.17
CA MET A 1 56.33 12.25 3.59
C MET A 1 56.49 12.19 5.10
N LEU A 2 55.52 11.64 5.83
CA LEU A 2 55.67 11.35 7.25
C LEU A 2 56.23 9.93 7.40
N SER A 3 57.49 9.78 7.80
CA SER A 3 58.04 8.53 8.34
C SER A 3 58.19 8.72 9.85
N ALA A 4 57.16 8.35 10.62
CA ALA A 4 57.18 8.53 12.07
C ALA A 4 57.85 7.33 12.75
N ASN A 5 58.80 7.59 13.67
CA ASN A 5 59.27 6.58 14.62
C ASN A 5 58.08 6.13 15.48
N THR A 6 57.95 4.82 15.65
CA THR A 6 56.97 4.15 16.50
C THR A 6 56.93 4.80 17.89
N GLY A 7 55.81 5.44 18.26
CA GLY A 7 55.57 5.95 19.63
C GLY A 7 55.38 7.45 19.82
N SER A 8 55.38 8.27 18.76
CA SER A 8 55.10 9.72 18.88
C SER A 8 53.59 10.03 18.88
N HIS A 9 53.13 10.77 19.90
CA HIS A 9 51.74 11.24 20.04
C HIS A 9 51.62 12.69 19.53
N PHE A 10 50.99 12.89 18.38
CA PHE A 10 50.80 14.21 17.79
C PHE A 10 49.52 14.87 18.32
N ARG A 11 49.67 16.02 18.99
CA ARG A 11 48.51 16.80 19.43
C ARG A 11 47.61 17.22 18.25
N ARG A 12 48.19 17.66 17.14
CA ARG A 12 47.45 18.05 15.94
C ARG A 12 48.36 18.01 14.71
N ILE A 13 47.84 17.51 13.60
CA ILE A 13 48.42 17.65 12.27
C ILE A 13 47.49 18.55 11.46
N VAL A 14 48.03 19.57 10.81
CA VAL A 14 47.28 20.47 9.92
C VAL A 14 47.90 20.40 8.53
N VAL A 15 47.05 20.23 7.50
CA VAL A 15 47.44 20.29 6.09
C VAL A 15 46.88 21.60 5.52
N PRO A 16 47.68 22.67 5.40
CA PRO A 16 47.22 23.97 4.91
C PRO A 16 46.65 23.92 3.49
N GLU A 17 45.86 24.93 3.13
CA GLU A 17 45.42 25.16 1.75
C GLU A 17 46.61 25.22 0.79
N GLY A 18 46.46 24.71 -0.43
CA GLY A 18 47.53 24.63 -1.44
C GLY A 18 48.63 23.59 -1.14
N SER A 19 48.58 22.91 0.02
CA SER A 19 49.55 21.87 0.39
C SER A 19 48.95 20.46 0.25
N LYS A 20 49.84 19.46 0.17
CA LYS A 20 49.46 18.04 0.09
C LYS A 20 50.21 17.22 1.14
N LEU A 21 49.48 16.51 2.00
CA LEU A 21 50.02 15.46 2.85
C LEU A 21 49.87 14.11 2.14
N VAL A 22 51.01 13.43 1.93
CA VAL A 22 51.07 12.09 1.33
C VAL A 22 51.52 11.09 2.39
N ILE A 23 50.73 10.03 2.58
CA ILE A 23 51.10 8.83 3.32
C ILE A 23 51.43 7.75 2.30
N ASP A 24 52.65 7.22 2.39
CA ASP A 24 53.19 6.23 1.46
C ASP A 24 52.73 4.80 1.82
N ASP A 25 52.91 3.84 0.91
CA ASP A 25 52.54 2.44 1.11
C ASP A 25 53.57 1.68 2.00
N ALA A 26 53.78 2.19 3.22
CA ALA A 26 54.67 1.59 4.21
C ALA A 26 53.94 1.38 5.55
N PRO A 27 54.34 0.38 6.36
CA PRO A 27 53.75 0.19 7.68
C PRO A 27 53.86 1.48 8.52
N LEU A 28 52.72 1.94 9.03
CA LEU A 28 52.64 3.19 9.81
C LEU A 28 51.73 2.96 11.02
N ASN A 29 52.19 3.36 12.20
CA ASN A 29 51.34 3.46 13.38
C ASN A 29 51.46 4.87 13.96
N LEU A 30 50.41 5.66 13.81
CA LEU A 30 50.34 7.07 14.17
C LEU A 30 49.32 7.27 15.28
N THR A 31 49.72 7.93 16.37
CA THR A 31 48.78 8.36 17.42
C THR A 31 48.63 9.86 17.34
N LEU A 32 47.40 10.36 17.24
CA LEU A 32 47.13 11.79 17.19
C LEU A 32 45.79 12.16 17.84
N THR A 33 45.58 13.42 18.18
CA THR A 33 44.23 13.91 18.53
C THR A 33 43.48 14.36 17.29
N SER A 34 44.02 15.31 16.51
CA SER A 34 43.34 15.82 15.30
C SER A 34 44.22 15.80 14.05
N LEU A 35 43.63 15.46 12.91
CA LEU A 35 44.17 15.66 11.57
C LEU A 35 43.22 16.57 10.79
N LEU A 36 43.59 17.83 10.60
CA LEU A 36 42.76 18.84 9.93
C LEU A 36 43.30 19.11 8.53
N VAL A 37 42.47 18.86 7.51
CA VAL A 37 42.86 18.96 6.10
C VAL A 37 42.16 20.14 5.45
N TYR A 38 42.92 21.21 5.17
CA TYR A 38 42.48 22.35 4.36
C TYR A 38 42.98 22.25 2.91
N GLY A 39 44.12 21.60 2.69
CA GLY A 39 44.65 21.27 1.36
C GLY A 39 44.22 19.89 0.86
N THR A 40 45.19 19.03 0.55
CA THR A 40 44.95 17.66 0.08
C THR A 40 45.54 16.62 1.02
N LEU A 41 44.75 15.62 1.43
CA LEU A 41 45.25 14.39 2.04
C LEU A 41 45.21 13.28 0.98
N SER A 42 46.34 12.60 0.78
CA SER A 42 46.46 11.45 -0.11
C SER A 42 47.08 10.28 0.65
N MET A 43 46.22 9.34 1.02
CA MET A 43 46.58 8.02 1.50
C MET A 43 46.24 7.02 0.39
N GLY A 44 47.06 7.00 -0.66
CA GLY A 44 46.75 6.31 -1.91
C GLY A 44 45.89 7.14 -2.87
N SER A 45 45.36 6.46 -3.89
CA SER A 45 44.47 6.98 -4.92
C SER A 45 43.54 5.86 -5.46
N PRO A 46 42.53 6.17 -6.29
CA PRO A 46 41.68 5.15 -6.89
C PRO A 46 42.43 4.05 -7.66
N THR A 47 43.59 4.39 -8.24
CA THR A 47 44.45 3.50 -9.03
C THR A 47 45.70 3.00 -8.29
N CYS A 48 46.11 3.65 -7.20
CA CYS A 48 47.26 3.27 -6.38
C CYS A 48 46.83 3.06 -4.92
N ARG A 49 46.56 1.80 -4.55
CA ARG A 49 45.98 1.44 -3.24
C ARG A 49 47.04 0.96 -2.28
N LEU A 50 46.94 1.38 -1.02
CA LEU A 50 47.90 1.04 0.03
C LEU A 50 47.65 -0.37 0.58
N ARG A 51 48.66 -1.23 0.52
CA ARG A 51 48.62 -2.63 0.98
C ARG A 51 49.24 -2.81 2.36
N SER A 52 50.18 -1.94 2.71
CA SER A 52 50.83 -1.92 4.02
C SER A 52 49.83 -1.63 5.14
N ALA A 53 50.12 -2.16 6.32
CA ALA A 53 49.31 -1.94 7.52
C ALA A 53 49.50 -0.50 8.03
N ILE A 54 48.49 0.33 7.86
CA ILE A 54 48.49 1.74 8.30
C ILE A 54 47.43 1.91 9.38
N SER A 55 47.84 2.36 10.56
CA SER A 55 46.97 2.58 11.72
C SER A 55 47.08 4.03 12.18
N ILE A 56 45.93 4.69 12.33
CA ILE A 56 45.79 6.00 12.98
C ILE A 56 44.92 5.81 14.22
N THR A 57 45.53 6.04 15.39
CA THR A 57 44.86 5.99 16.69
C THR A 57 44.53 7.39 17.15
N PHE A 58 43.25 7.68 17.35
CA PHE A 58 42.76 8.94 17.91
C PHE A 58 42.82 8.87 19.44
N ALA A 59 43.61 9.74 20.07
CA ALA A 59 43.78 9.80 21.52
C ALA A 59 43.69 11.26 22.03
N PRO A 60 43.22 11.48 23.27
CA PRO A 60 43.16 12.81 23.86
C PRO A 60 44.57 13.37 24.10
N ALA A 61 44.78 14.67 23.84
CA ALA A 61 46.04 15.36 24.17
C ALA A 61 45.77 16.69 24.87
N ALA A 62 46.67 17.06 25.78
CA ALA A 62 46.54 18.28 26.58
C ALA A 62 46.32 19.52 25.69
N GLY A 63 45.22 20.25 25.96
CA GLY A 63 44.83 21.48 25.27
C GLY A 63 44.23 21.30 23.87
N VAL A 64 43.89 20.07 23.45
CA VAL A 64 42.91 19.86 22.38
C VAL A 64 41.67 19.28 23.01
N ALA A 65 40.51 19.85 22.71
CA ALA A 65 39.26 19.27 23.17
C ALA A 65 39.14 17.81 22.69
N THR A 66 38.53 16.95 23.49
CA THR A 66 38.24 15.58 23.09
C THR A 66 37.03 15.56 22.15
N ASP A 67 36.01 16.32 22.54
CA ASP A 67 34.73 16.43 21.86
C ASP A 67 34.92 17.03 20.47
N GLN A 68 34.41 16.32 19.45
CA GLN A 68 34.48 16.69 18.03
C GLN A 68 35.88 16.89 17.43
N MET A 69 36.95 16.89 18.22
CA MET A 69 38.32 17.20 17.78
C MET A 69 39.23 15.98 17.80
N MET A 70 38.84 14.86 18.43
CA MET A 70 39.43 13.54 18.16
C MET A 70 39.00 13.05 16.77
N ALA A 71 39.63 13.59 15.72
CA ALA A 71 39.05 13.54 14.38
C ALA A 71 40.07 13.64 13.25
N LEU A 72 39.74 13.01 12.11
CA LEU A 72 40.21 13.43 10.80
C LEU A 72 39.11 14.27 10.16
N ARG A 73 39.41 15.53 9.84
CA ARG A 73 38.45 16.44 9.18
C ARG A 73 38.96 16.91 7.83
N GLY A 74 38.23 16.58 6.77
CA GLY A 74 38.34 17.25 5.49
C GLY A 74 37.52 18.53 5.51
N MET A 75 38.18 19.68 5.59
CA MET A 75 37.51 20.98 5.66
C MET A 75 36.92 21.36 4.29
N ASN A 76 36.02 22.34 4.26
CA ASN A 76 35.49 22.85 3.00
C ASN A 76 36.62 23.30 2.06
N GLY A 77 36.52 22.98 0.77
CA GLY A 77 37.56 23.22 -0.24
C GLY A 77 38.69 22.19 -0.29
N SER A 78 38.80 21.28 0.69
CA SER A 78 39.85 20.25 0.72
C SER A 78 39.57 19.06 -0.21
N THR A 79 40.61 18.28 -0.50
CA THR A 79 40.48 16.94 -1.11
C THR A 79 40.99 15.88 -0.14
N VAL A 80 40.17 14.85 0.12
CA VAL A 80 40.55 13.73 0.98
C VAL A 80 40.44 12.42 0.20
N ASP A 81 41.60 11.85 -0.14
CA ASP A 81 41.73 10.55 -0.79
C ASP A 81 42.32 9.53 0.20
N ILE A 82 41.58 8.47 0.52
CA ILE A 82 42.02 7.36 1.35
C ILE A 82 41.64 6.05 0.66
N HIS A 83 42.63 5.29 0.20
CA HIS A 83 42.45 4.08 -0.60
C HIS A 83 43.32 2.94 -0.11
N GLY A 84 42.72 2.05 0.68
CA GLY A 84 43.30 0.79 1.10
C GLY A 84 43.14 -0.33 0.06
N GLU A 85 43.74 -1.47 0.35
CA GLU A 85 43.61 -2.69 -0.42
C GLU A 85 42.16 -3.18 -0.42
N LEU A 86 41.70 -3.71 -1.55
CA LEU A 86 40.33 -4.17 -1.70
C LEU A 86 40.21 -5.67 -1.50
N PHE A 87 39.18 -6.04 -0.74
CA PHE A 87 38.73 -7.40 -0.55
C PHE A 87 37.32 -7.51 -1.11
N SER A 88 37.10 -8.47 -2.00
CA SER A 88 35.85 -8.60 -2.74
C SER A 88 35.34 -10.05 -2.74
N PRO A 89 34.03 -10.25 -2.54
CA PRO A 89 33.10 -9.25 -1.99
C PRO A 89 33.47 -8.89 -0.53
N THR A 90 33.00 -7.73 -0.02
CA THR A 90 33.24 -7.34 1.39
C THR A 90 32.41 -8.14 2.38
N TRP A 91 31.34 -8.76 1.91
CA TRP A 91 30.55 -9.75 2.62
C TRP A 91 29.90 -10.69 1.61
N THR A 92 29.58 -11.90 2.02
CA THR A 92 28.90 -12.92 1.22
C THR A 92 27.96 -13.70 2.15
N ARG A 93 27.42 -14.83 1.70
CA ARG A 93 26.62 -15.75 2.53
C ARG A 93 27.25 -17.12 2.60
N LEU A 94 26.88 -17.85 3.64
CA LEU A 94 27.15 -19.26 3.76
C LEU A 94 26.48 -20.04 2.61
N ALA A 95 27.20 -21.03 2.08
CA ALA A 95 26.67 -21.99 1.11
C ALA A 95 26.08 -23.24 1.78
N GLN A 96 26.43 -23.49 3.04
CA GLN A 96 25.93 -24.60 3.86
C GLN A 96 25.90 -24.19 5.33
N THR A 97 24.93 -24.72 6.08
CA THR A 97 24.80 -24.46 7.52
C THR A 97 26.10 -24.78 8.24
N ALA A 98 26.60 -23.82 9.02
CA ALA A 98 27.75 -24.02 9.89
C ALA A 98 27.26 -24.48 11.25
N THR A 99 27.68 -25.68 11.68
CA THR A 99 27.26 -26.25 12.97
C THR A 99 28.23 -25.84 14.09
N PRO A 100 27.75 -25.80 15.35
CA PRO A 100 28.61 -25.58 16.52
C PRO A 100 29.79 -26.55 16.54
N GLY A 101 30.97 -26.07 16.93
CA GLY A 101 32.21 -26.85 17.00
C GLY A 101 32.96 -26.97 15.67
N THR A 102 32.41 -26.50 14.56
CA THR A 102 33.14 -26.45 13.28
C THR A 102 34.07 -25.24 13.20
N SER A 103 35.23 -25.41 12.59
CA SER A 103 36.15 -24.30 12.29
C SER A 103 36.16 -23.91 10.82
N THR A 104 35.47 -24.63 9.94
CA THR A 104 35.48 -24.32 8.50
C THR A 104 34.07 -24.01 8.02
N VAL A 105 33.92 -22.91 7.27
CA VAL A 105 32.68 -22.51 6.62
C VAL A 105 32.86 -22.45 5.11
N THR A 106 31.79 -22.72 4.37
CA THR A 106 31.77 -22.63 2.90
C THR A 106 30.90 -21.46 2.46
N LEU A 107 31.35 -20.73 1.45
CA LEU A 107 30.78 -19.46 0.98
C LEU A 107 30.13 -19.61 -0.39
N GLN A 108 29.06 -18.84 -0.64
CA GLN A 108 28.37 -18.80 -1.92
C GLN A 108 29.22 -18.17 -3.04
N GLN A 109 30.05 -17.19 -2.69
CA GLN A 109 30.94 -16.49 -3.62
C GLN A 109 32.39 -16.70 -3.21
N PRO A 110 33.32 -16.83 -4.18
CA PRO A 110 34.74 -16.87 -3.89
C PRO A 110 35.20 -15.52 -3.34
N VAL A 111 36.10 -15.55 -2.35
CA VAL A 111 36.69 -14.35 -1.74
C VAL A 111 38.20 -14.33 -1.94
N ASN A 112 38.79 -13.13 -1.93
CA ASN A 112 40.24 -12.91 -1.89
C ASN A 112 40.76 -12.54 -0.49
N TRP A 113 40.02 -12.90 0.55
CA TRP A 113 40.37 -12.63 1.95
C TRP A 113 41.62 -13.44 2.38
N ARG A 114 42.24 -13.08 3.51
CA ARG A 114 43.54 -13.58 3.92
C ARG A 114 43.56 -14.11 5.36
N PRO A 115 44.45 -15.07 5.67
CA PRO A 115 44.79 -15.41 7.05
C PRO A 115 45.09 -14.18 7.92
N GLY A 116 44.67 -14.22 9.17
CA GLY A 116 44.81 -13.15 10.15
C GLY A 116 43.68 -12.12 10.15
N GLN A 117 42.86 -12.03 9.10
CA GLN A 117 41.75 -11.09 9.02
C GLN A 117 40.57 -11.50 9.92
N LEU A 118 39.82 -10.52 10.42
CA LEU A 118 38.61 -10.69 11.20
C LEU A 118 37.37 -10.73 10.31
N VAL A 119 36.48 -11.66 10.61
CA VAL A 119 35.20 -11.90 9.95
C VAL A 119 34.10 -11.99 11.00
N ALA A 120 32.99 -11.31 10.78
CA ALA A 120 31.76 -11.50 11.55
C ALA A 120 30.83 -12.52 10.86
N VAL A 121 30.20 -13.36 11.68
CA VAL A 121 29.10 -14.26 11.28
C VAL A 121 27.89 -13.86 12.14
N PRO A 122 26.90 -13.14 11.56
CA PRO A 122 25.72 -12.69 12.29
C PRO A 122 24.83 -13.85 12.73
N THR A 123 23.97 -13.62 13.71
CA THR A 123 23.04 -14.62 14.24
C THR A 123 22.06 -15.14 13.20
N SER A 124 21.57 -16.37 13.38
CA SER A 124 20.36 -16.87 12.72
C SER A 124 19.19 -17.05 13.69
N LEU A 125 19.15 -16.28 14.79
CA LEU A 125 18.02 -16.19 15.71
C LEU A 125 17.20 -14.94 15.49
N TRP A 126 15.94 -14.93 15.93
CA TRP A 126 15.08 -13.74 15.81
C TRP A 126 15.49 -12.62 16.76
N LYS A 127 15.77 -12.93 18.04
CA LYS A 127 16.11 -11.92 19.07
C LYS A 127 17.61 -11.79 19.29
N ASP A 128 18.29 -11.15 18.35
CA ASP A 128 19.75 -11.00 18.31
C ASP A 128 20.34 -10.30 19.55
N GLU A 129 19.71 -9.25 20.05
CA GLU A 129 20.13 -8.47 21.22
C GLU A 129 20.00 -9.29 22.53
N CYS A 130 19.02 -10.20 22.57
CA CYS A 130 18.65 -10.94 23.78
C CYS A 130 19.40 -12.25 23.93
N ARG A 131 19.70 -12.86 22.79
CA ARG A 131 20.43 -14.10 22.68
C ARG A 131 21.48 -13.89 21.62
N ASN A 132 22.50 -13.13 21.99
CA ASN A 132 23.60 -12.84 21.10
C ASN A 132 24.33 -14.13 20.72
N GLN A 133 24.11 -14.56 19.48
CA GLN A 133 24.82 -15.65 18.82
C GLN A 133 25.67 -15.14 17.66
N ASN A 134 25.84 -13.82 17.53
CA ASN A 134 26.75 -13.27 16.55
C ASN A 134 28.20 -13.57 16.98
N GLU A 135 29.06 -13.95 16.04
CA GLU A 135 30.44 -14.32 16.31
C GLU A 135 31.43 -13.52 15.47
N VAL A 136 32.55 -13.11 16.06
CA VAL A 136 33.71 -12.58 15.32
C VAL A 136 34.84 -13.60 15.40
N LYS A 137 35.34 -14.03 14.25
CA LYS A 137 36.39 -15.03 14.11
C LYS A 137 37.57 -14.49 13.32
N GLN A 138 38.75 -15.03 13.59
CA GLN A 138 39.94 -14.76 12.79
C GLN A 138 40.15 -15.89 11.78
N ILE A 139 40.47 -15.54 10.53
CA ILE A 139 40.78 -16.49 9.47
C ILE A 139 42.15 -17.14 9.75
N ALA A 140 42.18 -18.47 9.81
CA ALA A 140 43.41 -19.25 9.77
C ALA A 140 43.85 -19.54 8.34
N ASN A 141 42.90 -19.89 7.46
CA ASN A 141 43.19 -20.21 6.06
C ASN A 141 42.01 -19.91 5.13
N VAL A 142 42.30 -19.66 3.85
CA VAL A 142 41.31 -19.57 2.77
C VAL A 142 41.71 -20.56 1.68
N SER A 143 40.76 -21.35 1.18
CA SER A 143 41.03 -22.31 0.11
C SER A 143 41.46 -21.63 -1.18
N THR A 144 42.16 -22.36 -2.06
CA THR A 144 42.65 -21.84 -3.35
C THR A 144 41.54 -21.29 -4.27
N ASN A 145 40.34 -21.85 -4.19
CA ASN A 145 39.17 -21.37 -4.93
C ASN A 145 38.40 -20.24 -4.22
N GLY A 146 38.86 -19.77 -3.06
CA GLY A 146 38.24 -18.69 -2.29
C GLY A 146 36.91 -19.03 -1.64
N ARG A 147 36.45 -20.29 -1.65
CA ARG A 147 35.11 -20.68 -1.19
C ARG A 147 35.04 -21.29 0.20
N ASN A 148 36.17 -21.67 0.80
CA ASN A 148 36.21 -22.20 2.15
C ASN A 148 37.12 -21.34 3.02
N ILE A 149 36.63 -20.97 4.19
CA ILE A 149 37.39 -20.26 5.22
C ILE A 149 37.51 -21.18 6.42
N THR A 150 38.72 -21.37 6.90
CA THR A 150 38.98 -22.01 8.19
C THR A 150 39.33 -20.93 9.21
N PHE A 151 38.67 -20.94 10.36
CA PHE A 151 38.89 -20.05 11.49
C PHE A 151 39.92 -20.61 12.47
N THR A 152 40.58 -19.72 13.22
CA THR A 152 41.53 -20.09 14.28
C THR A 152 40.86 -20.72 15.50
N THR A 153 39.58 -20.42 15.72
CA THR A 153 38.76 -21.01 16.78
C THR A 153 37.44 -21.52 16.20
N PRO A 154 36.90 -22.65 16.71
CA PRO A 154 35.61 -23.16 16.27
C PRO A 154 34.47 -22.17 16.53
N LEU A 155 33.41 -22.25 15.71
CA LEU A 155 32.13 -21.59 15.94
C LEU A 155 31.44 -22.18 17.19
N GLN A 156 30.79 -21.33 17.96
CA GLN A 156 30.06 -21.73 19.17
C GLN A 156 28.58 -21.97 18.87
N PHE A 157 28.03 -21.30 17.86
CA PHE A 157 26.61 -21.36 17.53
C PHE A 157 26.39 -21.91 16.12
N MET A 158 25.14 -22.31 15.87
CA MET A 158 24.71 -22.69 14.53
C MET A 158 24.44 -21.42 13.73
N HIS A 159 24.95 -21.37 12.50
CA HIS A 159 24.66 -20.31 11.54
C HIS A 159 24.00 -20.93 10.32
N TYR A 160 22.71 -20.64 10.13
CA TYR A 160 21.86 -21.35 9.18
C TYR A 160 22.15 -20.97 7.72
N ALA A 161 22.18 -21.97 6.85
CA ALA A 161 22.16 -21.77 5.40
C ALA A 161 21.47 -22.93 4.69
N GLY A 162 20.15 -22.83 4.64
CA GLY A 162 19.27 -23.74 3.90
C GLY A 162 18.86 -23.20 2.54
N PRO A 163 17.94 -23.87 1.84
CA PRO A 163 17.44 -23.42 0.55
C PRO A 163 16.59 -22.13 0.63
N GLU A 164 16.00 -21.82 1.77
CA GLU A 164 15.12 -20.66 1.97
C GLU A 164 15.91 -19.35 2.08
N TYR A 165 16.90 -19.34 2.96
CA TYR A 165 17.76 -18.21 3.30
C TYR A 165 19.09 -18.68 3.92
N GLN A 166 20.08 -17.80 3.89
CA GLN A 166 21.44 -18.08 4.35
C GLN A 166 22.03 -16.89 5.09
N THR A 167 22.67 -17.17 6.23
CA THR A 167 23.38 -16.20 7.05
C THR A 167 24.57 -15.60 6.32
N GLU A 168 24.77 -14.31 6.52
CA GLU A 168 25.89 -13.54 5.99
C GLU A 168 27.24 -13.91 6.65
N VAL A 169 28.33 -13.66 5.92
CA VAL A 169 29.71 -13.75 6.39
C VAL A 169 30.41 -12.48 5.96
N VAL A 170 30.94 -11.71 6.91
CA VAL A 170 31.22 -10.28 6.73
C VAL A 170 32.68 -9.98 7.08
N LEU A 171 33.47 -9.51 6.12
CA LEU A 171 34.86 -9.15 6.38
C LEU A 171 34.94 -7.81 7.11
N LEU A 172 35.59 -7.79 8.28
CA LEU A 172 35.81 -6.57 9.06
C LEU A 172 37.18 -5.92 8.78
N SER A 173 38.23 -6.72 8.63
CA SER A 173 39.59 -6.19 8.45
C SER A 173 39.79 -5.45 7.14
N ARG A 174 40.57 -4.37 7.17
CA ARG A 174 41.06 -3.59 6.02
C ARG A 174 42.53 -3.22 6.23
N SER A 175 43.25 -2.78 5.19
CA SER A 175 44.69 -2.43 5.31
C SER A 175 44.92 -1.10 6.05
N ILE A 176 43.95 -0.19 5.99
CA ILE A 176 43.96 1.09 6.72
C ILE A 176 43.01 0.99 7.90
N LEU A 177 43.50 1.26 9.10
CA LEU A 177 42.78 1.27 10.36
C LEU A 177 42.71 2.69 10.93
N LEU A 178 41.50 3.18 11.16
CA LEU A 178 41.20 4.34 11.97
C LEU A 178 40.58 3.86 13.28
N GLN A 179 41.12 4.23 14.44
CA GLN A 179 40.61 3.70 15.70
C GLN A 179 40.62 4.70 16.87
N GLY A 180 39.67 4.56 17.78
CA GLY A 180 39.71 5.27 19.07
C GLY A 180 40.70 4.64 20.05
N SER A 181 41.32 5.46 20.91
CA SER A 181 42.23 4.98 21.94
C SER A 181 41.51 4.19 23.04
N ASN A 182 42.23 3.25 23.68
CA ASN A 182 41.67 2.52 24.81
C ASN A 182 41.47 3.42 26.05
N GLU A 183 42.15 4.57 26.10
CA GLU A 183 42.07 5.55 27.20
C GLU A 183 40.66 6.15 27.35
N THR A 184 39.92 6.25 26.25
CA THR A 184 38.61 6.92 26.16
C THR A 184 37.47 5.94 25.91
N ALA A 185 37.78 4.64 25.84
CA ALA A 185 36.82 3.57 25.57
C ALA A 185 35.72 3.45 26.65
N ALA A 186 36.07 3.63 27.92
CA ALA A 186 35.11 3.59 29.03
C ALA A 186 34.04 4.69 28.94
N ASN A 187 34.37 5.81 28.28
CA ASN A 187 33.48 6.94 28.05
C ASN A 187 32.83 6.89 26.66
N LEU A 188 32.96 5.76 25.93
CA LEU A 188 32.41 5.58 24.57
C LEU A 188 32.79 6.74 23.62
N THR A 189 34.01 7.25 23.78
CA THR A 189 34.51 8.43 23.06
C THR A 189 35.65 8.00 22.15
N GLY A 190 35.35 7.77 20.88
CA GLY A 190 36.31 7.36 19.87
C GLY A 190 36.75 8.52 18.96
N GLY A 191 37.54 8.16 17.94
CA GLY A 191 37.82 9.04 16.81
C GLY A 191 36.67 9.12 15.82
N HIS A 192 36.66 10.13 14.94
CA HIS A 192 35.69 10.24 13.84
C HIS A 192 36.33 10.75 12.53
N LEU A 193 35.72 10.41 11.38
CA LEU A 193 36.08 10.97 10.07
C LEU A 193 34.93 11.83 9.57
N ARG A 194 35.18 13.14 9.40
CA ARG A 194 34.18 14.09 8.88
C ARG A 194 34.68 14.80 7.62
N ILE A 195 33.89 14.74 6.56
CA ILE A 195 34.16 15.39 5.27
C ILE A 195 33.15 16.51 5.06
N GLU A 196 33.62 17.74 5.11
CA GLU A 196 32.86 18.97 4.81
C GLU A 196 33.15 19.50 3.40
N SER A 197 33.99 18.79 2.64
CA SER A 197 34.32 19.14 1.26
C SER A 197 33.44 18.38 0.28
N LYS A 198 33.37 18.89 -0.95
CA LYS A 198 32.70 18.18 -2.05
C LYS A 198 33.48 16.95 -2.53
N THR A 199 34.80 16.92 -2.32
CA THR A 199 35.69 15.91 -2.90
C THR A 199 36.28 15.01 -1.81
N GLY A 200 35.62 13.89 -1.55
CA GLY A 200 36.08 12.87 -0.60
C GLY A 200 35.94 11.47 -1.19
N ARG A 201 37.03 10.70 -1.20
CA ARG A 201 37.08 9.34 -1.73
C ARG A 201 37.68 8.40 -0.69
N ILE A 202 36.82 7.72 0.06
CA ILE A 202 37.21 6.86 1.19
C ILE A 202 36.89 5.42 0.82
N ARG A 203 37.92 4.59 0.67
CA ARG A 203 37.76 3.19 0.31
C ARG A 203 38.76 2.25 0.98
N GLY A 204 38.28 1.08 1.40
CA GLY A 204 39.14 0.06 2.01
C GLY A 204 39.67 0.46 3.39
N VAL A 205 38.86 1.14 4.21
CA VAL A 205 39.23 1.62 5.55
C VAL A 205 38.38 0.94 6.62
N LEU A 206 39.01 0.50 7.72
CA LEU A 206 38.33 0.01 8.92
C LEU A 206 38.28 1.12 9.97
N GLY A 207 37.08 1.48 10.42
CA GLY A 207 36.84 2.23 11.66
C GLY A 207 36.58 1.28 12.83
N TYR A 208 37.43 1.29 13.86
CA TYR A 208 37.29 0.45 15.05
C TYR A 208 37.16 1.31 16.32
N ARG A 209 36.13 1.08 17.15
CA ARG A 209 35.90 1.93 18.35
C ARG A 209 35.86 3.42 18.01
N MET A 210 35.20 3.74 16.90
CA MET A 210 35.02 5.10 16.41
C MET A 210 33.62 5.62 16.76
N GLY A 211 33.42 6.92 16.58
CA GLY A 211 32.23 7.65 17.01
C GLY A 211 32.33 8.09 18.47
N GLN A 212 31.54 9.09 18.85
CA GLN A 212 31.47 9.59 20.23
C GLN A 212 30.01 9.60 20.67
N GLN A 213 29.63 8.72 21.59
CA GLN A 213 28.23 8.62 22.00
C GLN A 213 27.76 9.91 22.66
N PHE A 214 26.58 10.40 22.25
CA PHE A 214 25.97 11.65 22.71
C PHE A 214 26.78 12.92 22.38
N GLN A 215 27.67 12.88 21.38
CA GLN A 215 28.35 14.08 20.86
C GLN A 215 28.04 14.29 19.37
N MET A 216 27.06 15.15 19.07
CA MET A 216 26.53 15.35 17.72
C MET A 216 27.62 15.57 16.67
N GLY A 217 27.47 14.93 15.51
CA GLY A 217 28.37 15.07 14.36
C GLY A 217 29.68 14.29 14.43
N SER A 218 29.87 13.46 15.46
CA SER A 218 31.09 12.67 15.68
C SER A 218 30.85 11.19 15.40
N TYR A 219 30.82 10.81 14.10
CA TYR A 219 30.50 9.45 13.63
C TYR A 219 31.69 8.82 12.89
N PRO A 220 31.84 7.48 12.88
CA PRO A 220 33.00 6.83 12.24
C PRO A 220 33.31 7.32 10.84
N PHE A 221 32.29 7.43 9.98
CA PHE A 221 32.38 8.02 8.64
C PHE A 221 31.21 8.97 8.39
N HIS A 222 31.49 10.25 8.10
CA HIS A 222 30.49 11.30 8.06
C HIS A 222 30.74 12.29 6.91
N PHE A 223 29.86 12.34 5.91
CA PHE A 223 29.79 13.47 4.98
C PHE A 223 28.81 14.51 5.54
N HIS A 224 29.31 15.71 5.80
CA HIS A 224 28.61 16.74 6.55
C HIS A 224 28.47 18.02 5.73
N MET A 225 27.24 18.34 5.34
CA MET A 225 26.86 19.59 4.68
C MET A 225 27.67 19.88 3.40
N ALA A 226 28.01 18.84 2.63
CA ALA A 226 28.78 19.00 1.39
C ALA A 226 27.92 19.47 0.21
N GLY A 227 26.59 19.43 0.35
CA GLY A 227 25.65 19.73 -0.72
C GLY A 227 25.74 18.70 -1.86
N GLU A 228 25.59 19.16 -3.09
CA GLU A 228 25.78 18.31 -4.29
C GLU A 228 27.26 17.94 -4.43
N VAL A 229 27.58 16.64 -4.30
CA VAL A 229 28.94 16.13 -4.54
C VAL A 229 29.10 15.65 -5.98
N PRO A 230 30.32 15.73 -6.56
CA PRO A 230 30.60 15.17 -7.87
C PRO A 230 30.44 13.63 -7.85
N PRO A 231 30.19 13.00 -9.02
CA PRO A 231 29.94 11.56 -9.13
C PRO A 231 31.08 10.66 -8.60
N ASP A 232 32.28 11.20 -8.43
CA ASP A 232 33.47 10.50 -7.98
C ASP A 232 33.74 10.68 -6.47
N SER A 233 32.81 11.26 -5.70
CA SER A 233 32.83 11.28 -4.24
C SER A 233 32.11 10.08 -3.65
N TYR A 234 32.76 9.37 -2.73
CA TYR A 234 32.25 8.10 -2.23
C TYR A 234 32.83 7.63 -0.90
N MET A 235 32.06 6.78 -0.22
CA MET A 235 32.50 5.90 0.86
C MET A 235 32.21 4.46 0.44
N THR A 236 33.23 3.68 0.07
CA THR A 236 33.00 2.31 -0.43
C THR A 236 33.97 1.28 0.09
N ASP A 237 33.55 0.02 0.20
CA ASP A 237 34.41 -1.09 0.64
C ASP A 237 35.04 -0.87 2.03
N ASN A 238 34.48 0.02 2.84
CA ASN A 238 34.95 0.29 4.20
C ASN A 238 34.31 -0.69 5.19
N SER A 239 34.82 -0.71 6.42
CA SER A 239 34.20 -1.43 7.54
C SER A 239 34.12 -0.55 8.78
N VAL A 240 33.08 -0.74 9.58
CA VAL A 240 32.96 -0.21 10.94
C VAL A 240 32.73 -1.38 11.89
N TYR A 241 33.52 -1.46 12.96
CA TYR A 241 33.39 -2.51 13.97
C TYR A 241 33.43 -1.92 15.38
N ALA A 242 32.51 -2.36 16.25
CA ALA A 242 32.39 -1.93 17.64
C ALA A 242 32.29 -0.39 17.74
N SER A 243 31.34 0.19 17.02
CA SER A 243 31.13 1.64 16.99
C SER A 243 30.44 2.14 18.25
N TYR A 244 30.89 3.27 18.76
CA TYR A 244 30.27 3.94 19.90
C TYR A 244 29.04 4.76 19.52
N TRP A 245 28.94 5.25 18.28
CA TRP A 245 27.72 5.88 17.79
C TRP A 245 27.67 5.97 16.26
N ARG A 246 26.66 5.31 15.67
CA ARG A 246 26.39 5.17 14.22
C ARG A 246 27.54 4.55 13.44
N ALA A 247 27.46 4.49 12.10
CA ALA A 247 28.60 4.02 11.28
C ALA A 247 28.87 4.95 10.10
N PHE A 248 27.93 5.04 9.16
CA PHE A 248 28.02 5.86 7.96
C PHE A 248 26.89 6.89 7.96
N THR A 249 27.24 8.16 8.09
CA THR A 249 26.29 9.27 8.13
C THR A 249 26.39 10.14 6.88
N ILE A 250 25.24 10.40 6.27
CA ILE A 250 25.05 11.38 5.19
C ILE A 250 24.21 12.53 5.77
N HIS A 251 24.80 13.70 5.88
CA HIS A 251 24.13 14.88 6.45
C HIS A 251 24.23 16.04 5.46
N GLY A 252 23.10 16.58 5.02
CA GLY A 252 23.03 17.71 4.07
C GLY A 252 23.84 17.50 2.79
N THR A 253 23.91 16.26 2.31
CA THR A 253 24.74 15.82 1.19
C THR A 253 23.91 15.01 0.19
N HIS A 254 24.12 15.26 -1.10
CA HIS A 254 23.35 14.68 -2.20
C HIS A 254 24.27 14.03 -3.23
N ALA A 255 23.76 13.04 -3.96
CA ALA A 255 24.50 12.32 -5.02
C ALA A 255 25.75 11.53 -4.56
N LEU A 256 25.89 11.27 -3.25
CA LEU A 256 27.01 10.50 -2.70
C LEU A 256 26.86 8.99 -2.96
N THR A 257 27.95 8.31 -3.31
CA THR A 257 27.98 6.85 -3.36
C THR A 257 28.45 6.25 -2.03
N VAL A 258 27.60 5.45 -1.40
CA VAL A 258 27.88 4.68 -0.18
C VAL A 258 27.65 3.20 -0.48
N ALA A 259 28.70 2.46 -0.82
CA ALA A 259 28.53 1.10 -1.35
C ALA A 259 29.53 0.05 -0.85
N ASN A 260 29.10 -1.21 -0.77
CA ASN A 260 29.93 -2.35 -0.35
C ASN A 260 30.56 -2.19 1.04
N ASN A 261 30.01 -1.34 1.90
CA ASN A 261 30.53 -1.14 3.24
C ASN A 261 29.93 -2.16 4.21
N THR A 262 30.66 -2.46 5.29
CA THR A 262 30.22 -3.36 6.36
C THR A 262 30.17 -2.61 7.68
N ALA A 263 29.09 -2.72 8.44
CA ALA A 263 28.97 -2.15 9.78
C ALA A 263 28.48 -3.23 10.74
N PHE A 264 29.23 -3.51 11.80
CA PHE A 264 28.90 -4.59 12.73
C PHE A 264 29.18 -4.19 14.18
N HIS A 265 28.27 -4.52 15.09
CA HIS A 265 28.31 -4.09 16.49
C HIS A 265 28.28 -2.55 16.59
N VAL A 266 27.09 -1.97 16.41
CA VAL A 266 26.90 -0.53 16.23
C VAL A 266 25.89 0.01 17.22
N ALA A 267 26.29 0.97 18.06
CA ALA A 267 25.37 1.73 18.88
C ALA A 267 24.65 2.82 18.06
N GLY A 268 23.31 2.87 18.11
CA GLY A 268 22.50 3.74 17.24
C GLY A 268 22.43 3.22 15.79
N SER A 269 21.84 3.99 14.89
CA SER A 269 21.61 3.52 13.50
C SER A 269 22.90 3.43 12.68
N ALA A 270 23.07 2.38 11.86
CA ALA A 270 24.34 2.15 11.16
C ALA A 270 24.52 3.04 9.91
N PHE A 271 23.63 2.94 8.93
CA PHE A 271 23.60 3.82 7.76
C PHE A 271 22.49 4.86 7.98
N TYR A 272 22.86 6.14 8.04
CA TYR A 272 21.99 7.19 8.57
C TYR A 272 21.95 8.40 7.63
N THR A 273 20.76 8.76 7.15
CA THR A 273 20.49 10.10 6.59
C THR A 273 19.87 10.98 7.67
N GLU A 274 20.37 12.21 7.82
CA GLU A 274 20.16 12.97 9.06
C GLU A 274 18.98 13.93 9.03
N ASP A 275 18.98 14.94 8.15
CA ASP A 275 18.04 16.04 8.28
C ASP A 275 16.76 15.85 7.45
N GLY A 276 16.75 14.93 6.48
CA GLY A 276 15.60 14.68 5.59
C GLY A 276 15.71 15.41 4.26
N ILE A 277 16.81 16.12 4.00
CA ILE A 277 17.06 16.76 2.70
C ILE A 277 17.96 15.91 1.79
N GLU A 278 18.57 14.85 2.31
CA GLU A 278 19.55 14.06 1.57
C GLU A 278 18.88 13.29 0.42
N GLU A 279 19.24 13.62 -0.82
CA GLU A 279 18.58 13.14 -2.05
C GLU A 279 19.61 12.60 -3.05
N ARG A 280 19.18 11.65 -3.91
CA ARG A 280 19.98 11.06 -5.01
C ARG A 280 21.26 10.34 -4.56
N ASN A 281 21.40 10.02 -3.28
CA ASN A 281 22.49 9.19 -2.79
C ASN A 281 22.31 7.73 -3.24
N ARG A 282 23.41 7.05 -3.49
CA ARG A 282 23.44 5.64 -3.91
C ARG A 282 23.96 4.78 -2.76
N ILE A 283 23.03 4.16 -2.02
CA ILE A 283 23.29 3.32 -0.85
C ILE A 283 23.12 1.86 -1.27
N THR A 284 24.21 1.21 -1.69
CA THR A 284 24.09 -0.10 -2.36
C THR A 284 25.09 -1.16 -1.92
N GLY A 285 24.64 -2.41 -1.75
CA GLY A 285 25.55 -3.53 -1.45
C GLY A 285 26.15 -3.48 -0.04
N ASN A 286 25.59 -2.70 0.88
CA ASN A 286 26.12 -2.56 2.23
C ASN A 286 25.54 -3.63 3.19
N PHE A 287 26.27 -3.95 4.25
CA PHE A 287 25.83 -4.82 5.33
C PHE A 287 25.80 -4.05 6.66
N ALA A 288 24.72 -4.19 7.44
CA ALA A 288 24.60 -3.73 8.82
C ALA A 288 24.20 -4.91 9.74
N GLY A 289 24.92 -5.10 10.85
CA GLY A 289 24.65 -6.20 11.77
C GLY A 289 24.86 -5.85 13.24
N TYR A 290 24.04 -6.43 14.12
CA TYR A 290 24.13 -6.25 15.58
C TYR A 290 24.06 -4.76 15.97
N VAL A 291 22.89 -4.19 15.72
CA VAL A 291 22.59 -2.76 15.88
C VAL A 291 21.83 -2.53 17.18
N HIS A 292 22.35 -1.65 18.03
CA HIS A 292 21.85 -1.41 19.39
C HIS A 292 21.01 -0.13 19.49
N PRO A 293 19.70 -0.23 19.80
CA PRO A 293 18.87 0.94 20.09
C PRO A 293 19.31 1.66 21.37
N LEU A 294 19.19 2.99 21.40
CA LEU A 294 19.60 3.81 22.54
C LEU A 294 18.41 4.28 23.37
N GLY A 295 18.65 4.62 24.65
CA GLY A 295 17.62 5.18 25.54
C GLY A 295 16.53 4.19 25.97
N ARG A 296 16.81 2.88 25.92
CA ARG A 296 15.92 1.81 26.41
C ARG A 296 16.48 1.18 27.68
N VAL A 297 15.60 0.90 28.65
CA VAL A 297 15.96 0.21 29.91
C VAL A 297 16.18 -1.29 29.67
N ASP A 298 15.34 -1.90 28.83
CA ASP A 298 15.44 -3.29 28.40
C ASP A 298 15.24 -3.33 26.88
N THR A 299 16.28 -3.74 26.16
CA THR A 299 16.27 -3.87 24.69
C THR A 299 15.60 -5.18 24.24
N CYS A 300 15.28 -6.07 25.18
CA CYS A 300 14.67 -7.37 24.96
C CYS A 300 13.19 -7.47 25.26
N ALA A 301 12.69 -6.60 26.13
CA ALA A 301 11.26 -6.47 26.36
C ALA A 301 10.57 -5.83 25.14
N ILE A 302 9.38 -6.33 24.82
CA ILE A 302 8.46 -5.61 23.96
C ILE A 302 8.11 -4.30 24.68
N ASN A 303 8.63 -3.17 24.19
CA ASN A 303 8.45 -1.88 24.85
C ASN A 303 7.26 -1.13 24.23
N GLY A 304 6.08 -1.68 24.48
CA GLY A 304 4.81 -1.17 23.97
C GLY A 304 4.43 -1.73 22.59
N SER A 305 3.41 -1.12 22.00
CA SER A 305 2.92 -1.46 20.66
C SER A 305 3.02 -0.24 19.76
N LEU A 306 3.06 -0.44 18.44
CA LEU A 306 2.91 0.66 17.47
C LEU A 306 1.66 1.55 17.73
N TYR A 307 0.64 1.04 18.42
CA TYR A 307 -0.57 1.78 18.77
C TYR A 307 -0.39 2.72 19.98
N SER A 308 0.52 2.39 20.89
CA SER A 308 0.71 3.07 22.17
C SER A 308 2.19 3.41 22.42
N ALA A 309 2.99 3.47 21.36
CA ALA A 309 4.40 3.79 21.46
C ALA A 309 4.59 5.17 22.11
N PRO A 310 5.53 5.29 23.06
CA PRO A 310 5.79 6.55 23.74
C PRO A 310 6.32 7.60 22.76
N VAL A 311 6.05 8.88 23.05
CA VAL A 311 6.75 9.99 22.40
C VAL A 311 8.11 10.12 23.08
N ILE A 312 9.16 9.92 22.32
CA ILE A 312 10.54 10.04 22.78
C ILE A 312 11.01 11.46 22.51
N ARG A 313 11.57 12.11 23.54
CA ARG A 313 12.06 13.48 23.48
C ARG A 313 13.58 13.47 23.47
N SER A 314 14.19 14.38 22.73
CA SER A 314 15.62 14.61 22.81
C SER A 314 16.01 14.99 24.25
N SER A 315 17.14 14.46 24.70
CA SER A 315 17.70 14.75 26.02
C SER A 315 19.23 14.75 25.96
N ALA A 316 19.89 15.13 27.06
CA ALA A 316 21.35 15.09 27.15
C ALA A 316 21.97 13.70 26.89
N THR A 317 21.19 12.63 27.10
CA THR A 317 21.61 11.22 26.92
C THR A 317 20.87 10.53 25.77
N LEU A 318 20.16 11.28 24.94
CA LEU A 318 19.53 10.81 23.71
C LEU A 318 19.30 12.03 22.81
N LEU A 319 20.39 12.57 22.25
CA LEU A 319 20.34 13.80 21.45
C LEU A 319 19.43 13.65 20.23
N GLN A 320 19.46 12.47 19.61
CA GLN A 320 18.61 12.11 18.48
C GLN A 320 17.58 11.07 18.95
N PRO A 321 16.32 11.49 19.21
CA PRO A 321 15.31 10.58 19.76
C PRO A 321 14.97 9.43 18.80
N ALA A 322 15.28 9.58 17.51
CA ALA A 322 15.19 8.52 16.51
C ALA A 322 16.10 7.31 16.79
N ASP A 323 17.22 7.47 17.51
CA ASP A 323 18.10 6.35 17.90
C ASP A 323 17.41 5.40 18.92
N TRP A 324 16.28 5.80 19.51
CA TRP A 324 15.40 4.87 20.23
C TRP A 324 14.80 3.79 19.33
N GLY A 325 14.65 4.11 18.04
CA GLY A 325 14.26 3.22 16.96
C GLY A 325 15.43 2.87 16.03
N ALA A 326 16.64 2.72 16.57
CA ALA A 326 17.83 2.48 15.75
C ALA A 326 17.67 1.30 14.78
N ALA A 327 18.17 1.48 13.57
CA ALA A 327 18.04 0.53 12.47
C ALA A 327 19.37 0.32 11.74
N GLY A 328 19.47 -0.79 11.01
CA GLY A 328 20.57 -0.99 10.07
C GLY A 328 20.65 0.16 9.06
N PHE A 329 19.50 0.52 8.50
CA PHE A 329 19.35 1.63 7.55
C PHE A 329 18.26 2.57 8.06
N HIS A 330 18.65 3.77 8.44
CA HIS A 330 17.77 4.86 8.84
C HIS A 330 17.71 5.90 7.72
N VAL A 331 16.52 6.08 7.17
CA VAL A 331 16.31 6.88 5.97
C VAL A 331 15.24 7.93 6.25
N SER A 332 15.67 9.15 6.53
CA SER A 332 14.84 10.35 6.75
C SER A 332 14.16 10.87 5.47
N ASN A 333 14.71 10.55 4.29
CA ASN A 333 14.13 10.86 2.99
C ASN A 333 14.34 9.69 2.02
N ALA A 334 13.23 9.15 1.51
CA ALA A 334 13.28 7.97 0.66
C ALA A 334 13.88 8.23 -0.74
N TYR A 335 14.01 9.49 -1.21
CA TYR A 335 14.45 9.89 -2.57
C TYR A 335 15.93 9.59 -2.88
N ASN A 336 16.33 8.34 -2.67
CA ASN A 336 17.67 7.80 -2.78
C ASN A 336 17.59 6.43 -3.46
N VAL A 337 18.72 5.92 -3.95
CA VAL A 337 18.84 4.56 -4.48
C VAL A 337 19.31 3.64 -3.36
N ILE A 338 18.46 2.71 -2.93
CA ILE A 338 18.71 1.80 -1.81
C ILE A 338 18.60 0.36 -2.32
N GLU A 339 19.74 -0.23 -2.72
CA GLU A 339 19.72 -1.52 -3.43
C GLU A 339 20.70 -2.55 -2.86
N ASN A 340 20.28 -3.82 -2.84
CA ASN A 340 21.14 -4.96 -2.51
C ASN A 340 21.83 -4.87 -1.15
N ASN A 341 21.22 -4.19 -0.18
CA ASN A 341 21.75 -4.08 1.18
C ASN A 341 21.23 -5.21 2.07
N ALA A 342 22.00 -5.58 3.10
CA ALA A 342 21.63 -6.60 4.08
C ALA A 342 21.64 -6.04 5.51
N ALA A 343 20.62 -6.36 6.31
CA ALA A 343 20.50 -5.93 7.70
C ALA A 343 20.20 -7.10 8.66
N SER A 344 20.93 -7.18 9.77
CA SER A 344 20.72 -8.14 10.86
C SER A 344 20.61 -7.39 12.18
N GLY A 345 19.44 -7.40 12.81
CA GLY A 345 19.25 -6.72 14.10
C GLY A 345 18.68 -5.32 14.04
N GLY A 346 18.63 -4.66 15.21
CA GLY A 346 18.01 -3.36 15.42
C GLY A 346 16.50 -3.43 15.63
N VAL A 347 15.87 -2.28 15.90
CA VAL A 347 14.40 -2.19 15.99
C VAL A 347 13.76 -2.54 14.65
N SER A 348 14.45 -2.20 13.56
CA SER A 348 14.12 -2.57 12.20
C SER A 348 15.42 -2.72 11.40
N GLY A 349 15.43 -3.57 10.37
CA GLY A 349 16.53 -3.58 9.41
C GLY A 349 16.55 -2.29 8.59
N PHE A 350 15.39 -1.86 8.11
CA PHE A 350 15.18 -0.64 7.32
C PHE A 350 14.07 0.21 7.91
N MET A 351 14.41 1.42 8.34
CA MET A 351 13.49 2.42 8.88
C MET A 351 13.37 3.58 7.88
N LEU A 352 12.30 3.57 7.08
CA LEU A 352 11.96 4.67 6.18
C LEU A 352 11.02 5.64 6.92
N LEU A 353 11.54 6.80 7.32
CA LEU A 353 10.78 7.76 8.10
C LEU A 353 9.80 8.55 7.24
N ASN A 354 8.59 8.71 7.76
CA ASN A 354 7.63 9.68 7.27
C ASN A 354 7.90 11.03 7.92
N GLN A 355 8.97 11.68 7.47
CA GLN A 355 9.39 12.94 8.04
C GLN A 355 8.63 14.11 7.38
N PRO A 356 7.86 14.90 8.14
CA PRO A 356 7.00 15.94 7.56
C PRO A 356 7.80 17.13 7.04
N LEU A 357 8.84 17.53 7.77
CA LEU A 357 9.72 18.65 7.46
C LEU A 357 11.16 18.29 7.81
N PRO A 358 12.16 18.91 7.14
CA PRO A 358 13.54 18.81 7.55
C PRO A 358 13.77 19.19 9.01
N ILE A 359 14.79 18.61 9.62
CA ILE A 359 15.23 18.92 10.98
C ILE A 359 16.67 19.44 10.98
N GLY A 360 17.22 19.72 12.16
CA GLY A 360 18.64 20.00 12.32
C GLY A 360 19.09 21.26 11.58
N LEU A 361 20.24 21.18 10.90
CA LEU A 361 20.85 22.32 10.21
C LEU A 361 20.08 22.72 8.94
N ASN A 362 19.26 21.82 8.41
CA ASN A 362 18.47 22.06 7.20
C ASN A 362 16.99 22.30 7.46
N ARG A 363 16.60 22.58 8.71
CA ARG A 363 15.20 22.79 9.13
C ARG A 363 14.43 23.80 8.28
N ASP A 364 15.11 24.84 7.79
CA ASP A 364 14.49 25.93 7.03
C ASP A 364 14.41 25.66 5.51
N VAL A 365 14.84 24.47 5.05
CA VAL A 365 14.70 24.07 3.65
C VAL A 365 13.23 23.74 3.36
N LEU A 366 12.68 24.38 2.33
CA LEU A 366 11.31 24.14 1.86
C LEU A 366 11.21 22.82 1.09
N LEU A 367 11.17 21.73 1.84
CA LEU A 367 11.03 20.37 1.34
C LEU A 367 10.05 19.59 2.23
N GLU A 368 9.31 18.66 1.63
CA GLU A 368 8.43 17.73 2.35
C GLU A 368 8.91 16.29 2.10
N PRO A 369 9.80 15.74 2.95
CA PRO A 369 10.44 14.44 2.69
C PRO A 369 9.44 13.30 2.52
N PHE A 370 8.34 13.31 3.29
CA PHE A 370 7.28 12.30 3.18
C PHE A 370 6.52 12.27 1.84
N LYS A 371 6.67 13.30 1.00
CA LYS A 371 6.12 13.32 -0.36
C LYS A 371 7.07 12.75 -1.39
N ARG A 372 8.32 12.46 -1.02
CA ARG A 372 9.30 11.95 -1.96
C ARG A 372 9.24 10.41 -2.07
N PRO A 373 8.96 9.85 -3.26
CA PRO A 373 9.04 8.40 -3.47
C PRO A 373 10.50 7.92 -3.49
N PRO A 374 10.79 6.63 -3.27
CA PRO A 374 12.14 6.12 -3.51
C PRO A 374 12.53 6.21 -4.98
N LEU A 375 13.80 6.55 -5.26
CA LEU A 375 14.34 6.42 -6.63
C LEU A 375 14.48 4.95 -7.01
N SER A 376 14.91 4.12 -6.06
CA SER A 376 14.86 2.67 -6.14
C SER A 376 14.97 2.08 -4.75
N PHE A 377 14.19 1.03 -4.48
CA PHE A 377 14.35 0.17 -3.33
C PHE A 377 14.24 -1.29 -3.79
N ARG A 378 15.38 -1.97 -3.97
CA ARG A 378 15.41 -3.28 -4.63
C ARG A 378 16.45 -4.23 -4.05
N GLY A 379 16.14 -5.53 -3.94
CA GLY A 379 17.13 -6.55 -3.60
C GLY A 379 17.61 -6.51 -2.15
N ASN A 380 16.93 -5.74 -1.29
CA ASN A 380 17.32 -5.57 0.11
C ASN A 380 16.89 -6.78 0.94
N THR A 381 17.73 -7.17 1.90
CA THR A 381 17.46 -8.28 2.81
C THR A 381 17.52 -7.85 4.27
N ALA A 382 16.62 -8.33 5.11
CA ALA A 382 16.68 -8.07 6.54
C ALA A 382 16.25 -9.29 7.37
N HIS A 383 16.81 -9.41 8.57
CA HIS A 383 16.40 -10.42 9.54
C HIS A 383 16.67 -9.99 10.99
N SER A 384 16.19 -10.81 11.91
CA SER A 384 16.45 -10.66 13.35
C SER A 384 16.05 -9.30 13.90
N SER A 385 14.92 -8.75 13.43
CA SER A 385 14.47 -7.39 13.76
C SER A 385 12.94 -7.31 13.86
N GLY A 386 12.44 -6.18 14.37
CA GLY A 386 11.00 -5.94 14.50
C GLY A 386 10.34 -6.61 15.71
N TYR A 387 11.11 -7.20 16.63
CA TYR A 387 10.60 -7.87 17.83
C TYR A 387 10.50 -6.95 19.06
N GLN A 388 11.20 -5.81 19.06
CA GLN A 388 11.24 -4.86 20.17
C GLN A 388 9.93 -4.04 20.32
N LEU A 389 9.01 -4.18 19.35
CA LEU A 389 7.69 -3.53 19.35
C LEU A 389 6.62 -4.53 18.93
N SER A 390 5.49 -4.54 19.63
CA SER A 390 4.33 -5.31 19.17
C SER A 390 3.81 -4.73 17.85
N GLY A 391 3.85 -5.54 16.80
CA GLY A 391 3.57 -5.13 15.41
C GLY A 391 4.75 -4.48 14.68
N GLY A 392 5.96 -4.45 15.24
CA GLY A 392 7.17 -3.97 14.55
C GLY A 392 7.53 -4.80 13.32
N ALA A 393 8.37 -4.27 12.43
CA ALA A 393 8.74 -4.96 11.19
C ALA A 393 10.21 -4.76 10.80
N ALA A 394 10.74 -5.69 9.99
CA ALA A 394 12.12 -5.63 9.49
C ALA A 394 12.31 -4.57 8.39
N ILE A 395 11.30 -4.32 7.57
CA ILE A 395 11.14 -3.10 6.77
C ILE A 395 9.96 -2.33 7.35
N TYR A 396 10.22 -1.16 7.91
CA TYR A 396 9.21 -0.28 8.48
C TYR A 396 9.17 1.05 7.74
N CYS A 397 7.99 1.40 7.23
CA CYS A 397 7.69 2.69 6.61
C CYS A 397 6.69 3.43 7.49
N GLY A 398 7.14 4.49 8.17
CA GLY A 398 6.30 5.27 9.08
C GLY A 398 7.14 6.10 10.06
N GLY A 399 6.64 6.32 11.27
CA GLY A 399 7.33 7.15 12.26
C GLY A 399 7.17 8.65 12.01
N ASP A 400 7.40 9.44 13.04
CA ASP A 400 7.27 10.91 13.04
C ASP A 400 8.46 11.49 13.81
N LEU A 401 9.40 12.10 13.11
CA LEU A 401 10.54 12.81 13.67
C LEU A 401 10.38 14.30 13.35
N ARG A 402 10.21 15.14 14.37
CA ARG A 402 9.97 16.58 14.20
C ARG A 402 10.25 17.36 15.48
N TYR A 403 10.29 18.69 15.38
CA TYR A 403 10.28 19.55 16.56
C TYR A 403 8.89 19.54 17.23
N ASP A 404 8.87 19.56 18.56
CA ASP A 404 7.64 19.65 19.35
C ASP A 404 6.94 20.98 19.04
N PRO A 405 5.67 20.99 18.58
CA PRO A 405 4.94 22.23 18.35
C PRO A 405 4.80 23.13 19.60
N ALA A 406 4.92 22.58 20.81
CA ALA A 406 4.77 23.31 22.06
C ALA A 406 5.91 24.30 22.34
N ASP A 407 7.15 23.95 21.99
CA ASP A 407 8.34 24.77 22.26
C ASP A 407 9.15 25.08 20.99
N ASN A 408 8.85 24.40 19.88
CA ASN A 408 9.50 24.51 18.59
C ASN A 408 11.02 24.27 18.62
N GLY A 409 11.57 23.69 19.69
CA GLY A 409 13.01 23.52 19.93
C GLY A 409 13.42 22.11 20.37
N THR A 410 12.54 21.38 21.05
CA THR A 410 12.78 19.99 21.44
C THR A 410 12.49 19.06 20.27
N LEU A 411 13.43 18.18 19.91
CA LEU A 411 13.20 17.17 18.90
C LEU A 411 12.40 16.00 19.52
N VAL A 412 11.37 15.55 18.83
CA VAL A 412 10.53 14.43 19.26
C VAL A 412 10.47 13.36 18.18
N TYR A 413 10.54 12.10 18.62
CA TYR A 413 10.34 10.94 17.79
C TYR A 413 9.20 10.10 18.32
N LYS A 414 8.28 9.74 17.43
CA LYS A 414 7.26 8.75 17.72
C LYS A 414 7.26 7.70 16.61
N ILE A 415 7.51 6.45 16.98
CA ILE A 415 7.19 5.34 16.09
C ILE A 415 5.67 5.26 16.01
N ALA A 416 5.11 5.64 14.88
CA ALA A 416 3.68 5.92 14.75
C ALA A 416 3.15 5.58 13.37
N ARG A 417 1.83 5.47 13.30
CA ARG A 417 1.07 5.25 12.06
C ARG A 417 0.96 6.56 11.30
N THR A 418 1.98 6.87 10.51
CA THR A 418 2.05 8.08 9.68
C THR A 418 1.96 7.69 8.20
N VAL A 419 1.11 8.39 7.45
CA VAL A 419 0.79 8.06 6.06
C VAL A 419 1.69 8.85 5.10
N PHE A 420 2.46 8.16 4.26
CA PHE A 420 3.19 8.80 3.15
C PHE A 420 2.20 9.25 2.07
N ASP A 421 2.51 10.37 1.40
CA ASP A 421 1.75 10.89 0.26
C ASP A 421 2.72 11.10 -0.92
N PRO A 422 3.25 10.01 -1.52
CA PRO A 422 4.26 10.09 -2.58
C PRO A 422 3.74 10.87 -3.79
N ARG A 423 4.52 11.86 -4.24
CA ARG A 423 4.21 12.73 -5.38
C ARG A 423 5.35 12.78 -6.39
N ASP A 424 5.00 13.07 -7.64
CA ASP A 424 6.01 13.31 -8.68
C ASP A 424 6.84 14.54 -8.28
N PRO A 425 8.18 14.42 -8.17
CA PRO A 425 9.06 15.54 -7.84
C PRO A 425 8.96 16.74 -8.80
N ASN A 426 8.58 16.50 -10.06
CA ASN A 426 8.43 17.51 -11.10
C ASN A 426 6.99 18.04 -11.21
N ASN A 427 6.01 17.34 -10.63
CA ASN A 427 4.61 17.75 -10.62
C ASN A 427 3.95 17.38 -9.29
N ALA A 428 3.97 18.32 -8.34
CA ALA A 428 3.40 18.10 -7.00
C ALA A 428 1.87 17.86 -6.99
N ALA A 429 1.15 18.04 -8.11
CA ALA A 429 -0.26 17.66 -8.23
C ALA A 429 -0.43 16.17 -8.55
N GLN A 430 0.59 15.53 -9.13
CA GLN A 430 0.57 14.13 -9.53
C GLN A 430 1.03 13.24 -8.37
N ARG A 431 0.13 12.37 -7.91
CA ARG A 431 0.46 11.31 -6.94
C ARG A 431 1.10 10.14 -7.67
N VAL A 432 2.11 9.52 -7.07
CA VAL A 432 2.85 8.39 -7.64
C VAL A 432 2.86 7.22 -6.66
N LYS A 433 3.47 6.09 -7.06
CA LYS A 433 3.60 4.93 -6.17
C LYS A 433 4.86 5.05 -5.31
N PHE A 434 4.77 4.56 -4.07
CA PHE A 434 5.93 4.26 -3.25
C PHE A 434 6.32 2.81 -3.53
N GLU A 435 7.40 2.57 -4.27
CA GLU A 435 7.71 1.22 -4.79
C GLU A 435 8.83 0.53 -4.00
N LEU A 436 8.58 -0.71 -3.57
CA LEU A 436 9.53 -1.60 -2.92
C LEU A 436 9.58 -2.92 -3.69
N ARG A 437 10.76 -3.31 -4.19
CA ARG A 437 10.91 -4.48 -5.07
C ARG A 437 11.90 -5.53 -4.56
N ASP A 438 11.68 -6.78 -4.94
CA ASP A 438 12.62 -7.91 -4.79
C ASP A 438 13.27 -8.02 -3.40
N SER A 439 12.50 -7.79 -2.33
CA SER A 439 13.02 -7.80 -0.96
C SER A 439 12.87 -9.18 -0.33
N LYS A 440 13.90 -9.66 0.37
CA LYS A 440 13.86 -10.94 1.10
C LYS A 440 14.02 -10.73 2.59
N ILE A 441 13.05 -11.18 3.36
CA ILE A 441 13.03 -11.03 4.81
C ILE A 441 12.87 -12.40 5.46
N TRP A 442 13.63 -12.64 6.52
CA TRP A 442 13.48 -13.83 7.33
C TRP A 442 13.56 -13.50 8.81
N LEU A 443 12.85 -14.24 9.67
CA LEU A 443 12.81 -13.98 11.12
C LEU A 443 12.53 -12.49 11.44
N GLY A 444 11.50 -11.92 10.80
CA GLY A 444 11.00 -10.59 11.16
C GLY A 444 9.91 -10.68 12.21
N GLY A 445 9.67 -9.58 12.95
CA GLY A 445 8.36 -9.35 13.58
C GLY A 445 7.28 -9.40 12.50
N GLY A 446 7.01 -8.28 11.84
CA GLY A 446 6.51 -8.26 10.47
C GLY A 446 7.65 -8.24 9.47
N SER A 447 7.45 -8.78 8.26
CA SER A 447 8.51 -8.63 7.25
C SER A 447 8.54 -7.22 6.69
N LEU A 448 7.37 -6.74 6.28
CA LEU A 448 7.18 -5.39 5.77
C LEU A 448 5.96 -4.79 6.45
N LEU A 449 6.10 -3.56 6.93
CA LEU A 449 4.99 -2.77 7.41
C LEU A 449 5.05 -1.35 6.86
N SER A 450 3.93 -0.90 6.31
CA SER A 450 3.78 0.47 5.84
C SER A 450 2.38 0.99 6.11
N TYR A 451 2.32 2.28 6.40
CA TYR A 451 1.09 3.07 6.47
C TYR A 451 0.95 4.04 5.28
N ALA A 452 1.74 3.87 4.22
CA ALA A 452 1.69 4.70 3.01
C ALA A 452 0.41 4.48 2.20
N ASP A 453 -0.09 5.54 1.58
CA ASP A 453 -1.00 5.40 0.45
C ASP A 453 -0.19 5.12 -0.83
N ARG A 454 -0.75 4.33 -1.75
CA ARG A 454 -0.12 3.96 -3.04
C ARG A 454 1.21 3.21 -2.88
N LEU A 455 1.32 2.37 -1.86
CA LEU A 455 2.46 1.45 -1.73
C LEU A 455 2.34 0.33 -2.77
N LEU A 456 3.41 0.08 -3.51
CA LEU A 456 3.57 -1.10 -4.34
C LEU A 456 4.71 -1.96 -3.79
N VAL A 457 4.40 -3.20 -3.45
CA VAL A 457 5.38 -4.22 -3.10
C VAL A 457 5.35 -5.31 -4.16
N ASP A 458 6.49 -5.55 -4.82
CA ASP A 458 6.61 -6.54 -5.90
C ASP A 458 7.82 -7.45 -5.66
N GLY A 459 7.65 -8.76 -5.67
CA GLY A 459 8.76 -9.70 -5.45
C GLY A 459 9.17 -9.87 -3.98
N LEU A 460 8.25 -9.73 -3.02
CA LEU A 460 8.55 -9.94 -1.60
C LEU A 460 8.68 -11.43 -1.26
N ALA A 461 9.80 -11.84 -0.70
CA ALA A 461 9.98 -13.17 -0.11
C ALA A 461 10.10 -13.07 1.42
N SER A 462 9.13 -13.62 2.15
CA SER A 462 9.04 -13.64 3.60
C SER A 462 9.17 -15.07 4.12
N TYR A 463 10.07 -15.27 5.09
CA TYR A 463 10.29 -16.58 5.71
C TYR A 463 10.27 -16.48 7.23
N ASP A 464 9.50 -17.34 7.90
CA ASP A 464 9.52 -17.46 9.37
C ASP A 464 9.32 -16.14 10.13
N SER A 465 8.63 -15.16 9.53
CA SER A 465 8.26 -13.94 10.22
C SER A 465 6.98 -14.16 11.02
N THR A 466 6.79 -13.41 12.11
CA THR A 466 5.50 -13.45 12.85
C THR A 466 4.35 -12.90 12.01
N MET A 467 4.66 -12.05 11.01
CA MET A 467 3.73 -11.61 9.99
C MET A 467 4.42 -11.45 8.62
N GLY A 468 3.77 -11.93 7.56
CA GLY A 468 4.26 -11.80 6.18
C GLY A 468 4.36 -10.34 5.75
N ALA A 469 3.25 -9.65 5.53
CA ALA A 469 3.27 -8.24 5.12
C ALA A 469 2.08 -7.43 5.63
N TYR A 470 2.32 -6.13 5.80
CA TYR A 470 1.34 -5.12 6.20
C TYR A 470 1.31 -3.99 5.17
N VAL A 471 0.54 -4.21 4.11
CA VAL A 471 0.30 -3.25 3.03
C VAL A 471 -0.95 -2.43 3.35
N ARG A 472 -0.93 -1.61 4.42
CA ARG A 472 -2.07 -0.76 4.81
C ARG A 472 -2.04 0.59 4.11
N GLY A 473 -3.10 0.92 3.39
CA GLY A 473 -3.22 2.19 2.66
C GLY A 473 -4.29 2.11 1.58
N ASN A 474 -4.26 3.08 0.67
CA ASN A 474 -5.34 3.26 -0.29
C ASN A 474 -4.90 3.67 -1.71
N PRO A 475 -5.06 2.78 -2.72
CA PRO A 475 -4.94 1.33 -2.58
C PRO A 475 -3.46 0.95 -2.45
N ASN A 476 -3.18 -0.13 -1.71
CA ASN A 476 -1.83 -0.71 -1.65
C ASN A 476 -1.80 -2.07 -2.35
N GLU A 477 -0.67 -2.35 -2.99
CA GLU A 477 -0.46 -3.46 -3.92
C GLU A 477 0.61 -4.41 -3.39
N LEU A 478 0.34 -5.72 -3.46
CA LEU A 478 1.29 -6.79 -3.20
C LEU A 478 1.28 -7.78 -4.37
N TYR A 479 2.39 -7.84 -5.11
CA TYR A 479 2.56 -8.71 -6.26
C TYR A 479 3.74 -9.65 -6.13
N ASN A 480 3.62 -10.81 -6.78
CA ASN A 480 4.71 -11.79 -6.94
C ASN A 480 5.38 -12.13 -5.59
N ALA A 481 4.57 -12.35 -4.56
CA ALA A 481 5.05 -12.51 -3.20
C ALA A 481 5.03 -13.98 -2.74
N LEU A 482 6.04 -14.36 -1.96
CA LEU A 482 6.12 -15.65 -1.28
C LEU A 482 6.10 -15.41 0.24
N LEU A 483 5.09 -15.93 0.92
CA LEU A 483 4.94 -15.89 2.37
C LEU A 483 5.07 -17.33 2.91
N HIS A 484 6.28 -17.72 3.31
CA HIS A 484 6.59 -19.04 3.84
C HIS A 484 6.66 -18.99 5.37
N ILE A 485 5.59 -19.43 6.03
CA ILE A 485 5.35 -19.08 7.43
C ILE A 485 6.15 -19.96 8.41
N ASN A 486 6.30 -21.25 8.10
CA ASN A 486 7.08 -22.17 8.91
C ASN A 486 7.99 -23.03 8.02
N THR A 487 9.22 -22.58 7.84
CA THR A 487 10.28 -23.37 7.21
C THR A 487 10.82 -24.42 8.20
N PRO A 488 11.62 -25.41 7.73
CA PRO A 488 12.34 -26.32 8.62
C PRO A 488 13.19 -25.62 9.68
N HIS A 489 13.78 -24.45 9.35
CA HIS A 489 14.54 -23.68 10.33
C HIS A 489 13.65 -22.96 11.34
N GLY A 490 12.51 -22.40 10.91
CA GLY A 490 11.51 -21.85 11.82
C GLY A 490 10.99 -22.89 12.82
N SER A 491 10.73 -24.11 12.33
CA SER A 491 10.38 -25.25 13.19
C SER A 491 11.50 -25.62 14.16
N TRP A 492 12.75 -25.69 13.67
CA TRP A 492 13.91 -25.96 14.52
C TRP A 492 14.08 -24.91 15.63
N LEU A 493 13.93 -23.62 15.31
CA LEU A 493 13.99 -22.52 16.28
C LEU A 493 12.92 -22.66 17.36
N THR A 494 11.68 -22.92 16.96
CA THR A 494 10.58 -23.11 17.90
C THR A 494 10.81 -24.29 18.85
N SER A 495 11.39 -25.39 18.37
CA SER A 495 11.66 -26.58 19.21
C SER A 495 12.89 -26.45 20.10
N ASN A 496 13.95 -25.78 19.63
CA ASN A 496 15.26 -25.77 20.30
C ASN A 496 15.55 -24.48 21.05
N ILE A 497 14.89 -23.37 20.69
CA ILE A 497 15.09 -22.05 21.30
C ILE A 497 13.72 -21.48 21.76
N PRO A 498 13.10 -22.04 22.82
CA PRO A 498 11.81 -21.58 23.31
C PRO A 498 11.77 -20.07 23.61
N GLY A 499 10.66 -19.42 23.24
CA GLY A 499 10.48 -17.97 23.46
C GLY A 499 11.32 -17.07 22.54
N ASP A 500 12.05 -17.62 21.58
CA ASP A 500 12.56 -16.86 20.43
C ASP A 500 11.43 -16.60 19.45
N LEU A 501 11.33 -17.37 18.39
CA LEU A 501 10.35 -17.15 17.35
C LEU A 501 8.94 -17.46 17.86
N GLY A 502 8.14 -16.42 18.10
CA GLY A 502 6.81 -16.52 18.71
C GLY A 502 5.91 -17.56 18.02
N THR A 503 5.31 -18.46 18.80
CA THR A 503 4.43 -19.54 18.30
C THR A 503 2.96 -19.16 18.28
N ASN A 504 2.59 -18.07 18.95
CA ASN A 504 1.19 -17.77 19.27
C ASN A 504 0.53 -16.80 18.27
N TYR A 505 1.32 -16.13 17.43
CA TYR A 505 0.85 -15.12 16.47
C TYR A 505 1.69 -15.22 15.19
N ARG A 506 1.30 -16.11 14.28
CA ARG A 506 1.91 -16.22 12.94
C ARG A 506 0.81 -16.13 11.89
N TYR A 507 0.84 -15.08 11.07
CA TYR A 507 -0.14 -14.90 10.00
C TYR A 507 0.51 -14.36 8.73
N GLY A 508 -0.04 -14.70 7.56
CA GLY A 508 0.51 -14.25 6.29
C GLY A 508 0.27 -12.76 6.09
N LEU A 509 -1.00 -12.37 6.05
CA LEU A 509 -1.46 -11.01 5.82
C LEU A 509 -2.49 -10.61 6.86
N GLN A 510 -2.64 -9.30 7.08
CA GLN A 510 -3.69 -8.76 7.93
C GLN A 510 -4.47 -7.66 7.22
N PHE A 511 -5.80 -7.77 7.26
CA PHE A 511 -6.73 -6.73 6.80
C PHE A 511 -7.41 -6.08 7.99
N TYR A 512 -7.55 -4.75 7.93
CA TYR A 512 -8.04 -3.94 9.05
C TYR A 512 -9.33 -3.21 8.67
N ASP A 513 -10.20 -2.90 9.64
CA ASP A 513 -11.52 -2.26 9.47
C ASP A 513 -11.52 -0.82 8.94
N ASN A 514 -10.36 -0.24 8.68
CA ASN A 514 -10.22 1.12 8.14
C ASN A 514 -10.58 1.19 6.64
N TYR A 515 -10.54 2.40 6.07
CA TYR A 515 -10.71 2.68 4.63
C TYR A 515 -9.61 2.09 3.72
N TYR A 516 -8.83 1.12 4.21
CA TYR A 516 -7.76 0.50 3.45
C TYR A 516 -8.31 -0.40 2.35
N ARG A 517 -7.59 -0.41 1.22
CA ARG A 517 -7.93 -1.20 0.03
C ARG A 517 -6.69 -1.93 -0.44
N HIS A 518 -6.79 -3.25 -0.56
CA HIS A 518 -5.65 -4.10 -0.92
C HIS A 518 -5.83 -4.74 -2.29
N LEU A 519 -4.77 -4.75 -3.08
CA LEU A 519 -4.69 -5.44 -4.36
C LEU A 519 -3.61 -6.51 -4.27
N LEU A 520 -3.97 -7.77 -4.50
CA LEU A 520 -3.05 -8.90 -4.33
C LEU A 520 -3.07 -9.79 -5.56
N ALA A 521 -1.91 -9.97 -6.20
CA ALA A 521 -1.80 -10.89 -7.35
C ALA A 521 -0.54 -11.74 -7.28
N ASN A 522 -0.64 -13.00 -7.70
CA ASN A 522 0.49 -13.94 -7.73
C ASN A 522 1.16 -14.08 -6.36
N VAL A 523 0.35 -14.31 -5.31
CA VAL A 523 0.85 -14.44 -3.93
C VAL A 523 0.78 -15.90 -3.51
N THR A 524 1.91 -16.49 -3.15
CA THR A 524 1.98 -17.82 -2.55
C THR A 524 2.07 -17.72 -1.03
N ILE A 525 1.16 -18.36 -0.32
CA ILE A 525 1.19 -18.48 1.16
C ILE A 525 1.30 -19.97 1.50
N ARG A 526 2.30 -20.33 2.30
CA ARG A 526 2.61 -21.75 2.49
C ARG A 526 3.06 -22.14 3.90
N ASP A 527 2.85 -23.42 4.19
CA ASP A 527 3.34 -24.12 5.38
C ASP A 527 2.86 -23.46 6.69
N MET A 528 1.55 -23.22 6.79
CA MET A 528 0.90 -22.86 8.05
C MET A 528 0.68 -24.10 8.91
N VAL A 529 0.96 -23.99 10.21
CA VAL A 529 0.81 -25.10 11.17
C VAL A 529 -0.38 -24.80 12.08
N ALA A 530 -1.34 -25.72 12.16
CA ALA A 530 -2.42 -25.60 13.14
C ALA A 530 -1.86 -25.85 14.55
N ASN A 531 -1.94 -24.85 15.44
CA ASN A 531 -1.58 -25.00 16.85
C ASN A 531 -2.86 -24.98 17.71
N ASP A 532 -3.06 -26.01 18.53
CA ASP A 532 -4.16 -26.14 19.51
C ASP A 532 -4.10 -25.14 20.70
N VAL A 533 -3.28 -24.10 20.60
CA VAL A 533 -2.94 -23.29 21.77
C VAL A 533 -3.85 -22.07 21.85
N LYS A 534 -4.69 -22.07 22.90
CA LYS A 534 -5.51 -20.99 23.48
C LYS A 534 -6.64 -20.43 22.60
N ALA A 535 -7.86 -20.54 23.12
CA ALA A 535 -9.00 -19.76 22.68
C ALA A 535 -8.63 -18.26 22.62
N GLY A 536 -8.46 -17.73 21.40
CA GLY A 536 -8.15 -16.31 21.14
C GLY A 536 -6.85 -16.03 20.38
N THR A 537 -5.96 -17.01 20.18
CA THR A 537 -4.75 -16.84 19.35
C THR A 537 -5.01 -17.30 17.92
N VAL A 538 -4.74 -16.42 16.94
CA VAL A 538 -5.10 -16.63 15.55
C VAL A 538 -3.84 -16.80 14.70
N GLN A 539 -3.65 -18.02 14.18
CA GLN A 539 -2.81 -18.24 13.02
C GLN A 539 -3.72 -18.32 11.79
N ALA A 540 -3.35 -17.64 10.70
CA ALA A 540 -4.11 -17.67 9.45
C ALA A 540 -3.29 -17.11 8.29
N ALA A 541 -3.46 -17.64 7.08
CA ALA A 541 -2.93 -17.02 5.87
C ALA A 541 -3.40 -15.57 5.75
N ILE A 542 -4.67 -15.31 6.06
CA ILE A 542 -5.24 -13.97 6.19
C ILE A 542 -5.95 -13.81 7.53
N LEU A 543 -5.57 -12.78 8.28
CA LEU A 543 -6.24 -12.35 9.50
C LEU A 543 -7.08 -11.09 9.23
N SER A 544 -8.39 -11.18 9.46
CA SER A 544 -9.29 -10.03 9.46
C SER A 544 -9.42 -9.46 10.87
N THR A 545 -9.01 -8.21 11.05
CA THR A 545 -9.12 -7.46 12.31
C THR A 545 -10.17 -6.36 12.15
N VAL A 546 -11.43 -6.76 12.17
CA VAL A 546 -12.60 -5.86 12.01
C VAL A 546 -13.40 -5.69 13.30
N PHE A 547 -12.71 -5.37 14.38
CA PHE A 547 -13.25 -5.44 15.74
C PHE A 547 -13.73 -4.12 16.34
N SER A 548 -13.72 -3.02 15.59
CA SER A 548 -14.28 -1.74 16.04
C SER A 548 -15.57 -1.40 15.30
N ASP A 549 -16.37 -0.47 15.82
CA ASP A 549 -17.47 0.12 15.05
C ASP A 549 -17.07 1.47 14.40
N GLN A 550 -15.81 1.90 14.59
CA GLN A 550 -15.32 3.23 14.19
C GLN A 550 -15.32 3.40 12.68
N THR A 551 -14.95 2.36 11.94
CA THR A 551 -14.87 2.37 10.48
C THR A 551 -15.38 1.05 9.94
N LYS A 552 -16.20 1.09 8.88
CA LYS A 552 -16.76 -0.10 8.25
C LYS A 552 -16.08 -0.35 6.89
N PRO A 553 -15.68 -1.59 6.56
CA PRO A 553 -14.96 -1.87 5.32
C PRO A 553 -15.81 -1.62 4.08
N ALA A 554 -15.20 -1.07 3.03
CA ALA A 554 -15.83 -0.65 1.79
C ALA A 554 -15.15 -1.30 0.57
N HIS A 555 -15.25 -2.65 0.47
CA HIS A 555 -14.42 -3.48 -0.41
C HIS A 555 -12.97 -3.53 0.06
N THR A 556 -12.66 -4.46 0.96
CA THR A 556 -11.37 -4.49 1.68
C THR A 556 -10.22 -4.90 0.77
N ALA A 557 -10.42 -5.88 -0.11
CA ALA A 557 -9.38 -6.39 -0.99
C ALA A 557 -9.96 -6.97 -2.28
N SER A 558 -9.15 -6.93 -3.35
CA SER A 558 -9.34 -7.75 -4.55
C SER A 558 -8.10 -8.60 -4.79
N MET A 559 -8.31 -9.88 -5.11
CA MET A 559 -7.24 -10.87 -5.20
C MET A 559 -7.33 -11.70 -6.47
N LYS A 560 -6.18 -12.11 -7.00
CA LYS A 560 -6.05 -13.01 -8.17
C LYS A 560 -4.82 -13.89 -8.00
N ASN A 561 -4.88 -15.11 -8.49
CA ASN A 561 -3.77 -16.07 -8.49
C ASN A 561 -3.09 -16.22 -7.10
N ILE A 562 -3.91 -16.50 -6.08
CA ILE A 562 -3.46 -16.83 -4.73
C ILE A 562 -3.20 -18.33 -4.65
N ASN A 563 -1.97 -18.69 -4.29
CA ASN A 563 -1.54 -20.08 -4.20
C ASN A 563 -1.35 -20.48 -2.73
N LEU A 564 -2.22 -21.35 -2.23
CA LEU A 564 -2.17 -21.87 -0.85
C LEU A 564 -1.53 -23.26 -0.87
N VAL A 565 -0.37 -23.42 -0.22
CA VAL A 565 0.39 -24.69 -0.21
C VAL A 565 0.53 -25.20 1.21
N ASN A 566 0.20 -26.47 1.45
CA ASN A 566 0.22 -27.07 2.80
C ASN A 566 -0.54 -26.22 3.82
N MET A 567 -1.79 -25.88 3.48
CA MET A 567 -2.62 -24.92 4.22
C MET A 567 -3.86 -25.63 4.79
N PRO A 568 -3.98 -25.78 6.12
CA PRO A 568 -5.21 -26.27 6.72
C PRO A 568 -6.38 -25.32 6.41
N ARG A 569 -7.56 -25.87 6.08
CA ARG A 569 -8.73 -25.06 5.68
C ARG A 569 -9.18 -24.07 6.77
N SER A 570 -9.05 -24.46 8.04
CA SER A 570 -9.32 -23.61 9.21
C SER A 570 -8.30 -22.49 9.42
N GLN A 571 -7.21 -22.46 8.66
CA GLN A 571 -6.12 -21.49 8.75
C GLN A 571 -6.02 -20.61 7.50
N VAL A 572 -6.94 -20.71 6.54
CA VAL A 572 -6.90 -19.86 5.34
C VAL A 572 -7.33 -18.43 5.65
N LEU A 573 -8.45 -18.26 6.34
CA LEU A 573 -8.97 -16.96 6.75
C LEU A 573 -9.51 -17.06 8.17
N SER A 574 -9.16 -16.08 8.99
CA SER A 574 -9.81 -15.89 10.28
C SER A 574 -10.52 -14.54 10.33
N ASN A 575 -11.84 -14.58 10.48
CA ASN A 575 -12.70 -13.43 10.71
C ASN A 575 -13.47 -13.63 12.02
N ALA A 576 -12.91 -13.16 13.14
CA ALA A 576 -13.51 -13.40 14.46
C ALA A 576 -14.89 -12.73 14.59
N GLN A 577 -15.89 -13.47 15.07
CA GLN A 577 -17.21 -12.92 15.34
C GLN A 577 -17.18 -11.97 16.53
N VAL A 578 -17.47 -10.70 16.28
CA VAL A 578 -17.45 -9.63 17.29
C VAL A 578 -18.64 -8.71 17.07
N ASN A 579 -19.15 -8.14 18.17
CA ASN A 579 -20.39 -7.38 18.15
C ASN A 579 -20.22 -5.94 17.65
N THR A 580 -19.69 -5.77 16.44
CA THR A 580 -19.42 -4.46 15.83
C THR A 580 -19.95 -4.38 14.41
N GLY A 581 -20.24 -3.17 13.94
CA GLY A 581 -20.60 -2.96 12.55
C GLY A 581 -19.48 -3.30 11.57
N ALA A 582 -18.21 -3.09 11.91
CA ALA A 582 -17.12 -3.43 10.98
C ALA A 582 -17.08 -4.93 10.67
N TRP A 583 -17.23 -5.79 11.69
CA TRP A 583 -17.31 -7.23 11.47
C TRP A 583 -18.55 -7.62 10.67
N ARG A 584 -19.72 -7.06 11.01
CA ARG A 584 -20.99 -7.31 10.30
C ARG A 584 -20.84 -7.03 8.80
N PHE A 585 -20.05 -6.03 8.40
CA PHE A 585 -19.91 -5.60 7.01
C PHE A 585 -18.60 -6.02 6.30
N TYR A 586 -17.78 -6.91 6.88
CA TYR A 586 -16.54 -7.39 6.24
C TYR A 586 -16.78 -8.04 4.87
N ASN A 587 -15.91 -7.74 3.89
CA ASN A 587 -15.97 -8.28 2.54
C ASN A 587 -14.66 -8.10 1.74
N LEU A 588 -14.42 -9.00 0.78
CA LEU A 588 -13.37 -8.96 -0.25
C LEU A 588 -13.81 -9.70 -1.52
N LEU A 589 -13.10 -9.47 -2.62
CA LEU A 589 -13.31 -10.15 -3.90
C LEU A 589 -12.12 -11.06 -4.26
N ASP A 590 -12.39 -12.34 -4.44
CA ASP A 590 -11.49 -13.32 -5.04
C ASP A 590 -11.83 -13.42 -6.54
N VAL A 591 -11.12 -12.67 -7.38
CA VAL A 591 -11.51 -12.39 -8.77
C VAL A 591 -11.46 -13.63 -9.65
N ASP A 592 -10.64 -14.62 -9.34
CA ASP A 592 -10.50 -15.86 -10.12
C ASP A 592 -10.80 -17.13 -9.31
N GLY A 593 -11.21 -16.98 -8.05
CA GLY A 593 -11.53 -18.11 -7.18
C GLY A 593 -10.30 -18.89 -6.69
N SER A 594 -9.10 -18.34 -6.86
CA SER A 594 -7.84 -18.99 -6.47
C SER A 594 -7.68 -19.07 -4.94
N PHE A 595 -8.12 -18.02 -4.24
CA PHE A 595 -8.07 -17.98 -2.77
C PHE A 595 -9.09 -18.94 -2.14
N THR A 596 -10.33 -18.88 -2.61
CA THR A 596 -11.46 -19.71 -2.13
C THR A 596 -11.40 -21.15 -2.63
N GLY A 597 -10.68 -21.40 -3.73
CA GLY A 597 -10.57 -22.69 -4.41
C GLY A 597 -11.76 -23.00 -5.32
N THR A 598 -12.69 -22.04 -5.52
CA THR A 598 -13.86 -22.19 -6.39
C THR A 598 -13.50 -22.11 -7.88
N ARG A 599 -12.32 -21.56 -8.21
CA ARG A 599 -11.82 -21.31 -9.57
C ARG A 599 -12.72 -20.42 -10.43
N ARG A 600 -13.47 -19.52 -9.79
CA ARG A 600 -14.31 -18.50 -10.43
C ARG A 600 -14.46 -17.26 -9.54
N PRO A 601 -14.83 -16.11 -10.10
CA PRO A 601 -15.02 -14.89 -9.30
C PRO A 601 -15.95 -15.13 -8.12
N THR A 602 -15.48 -14.85 -6.90
CA THR A 602 -16.15 -15.17 -5.65
C THR A 602 -16.06 -14.00 -4.68
N LEU A 603 -17.22 -13.50 -4.24
CA LEU A 603 -17.32 -12.57 -3.13
C LEU A 603 -17.17 -13.34 -1.82
N VAL A 604 -16.26 -12.93 -0.96
CA VAL A 604 -16.14 -13.45 0.41
C VAL A 604 -16.58 -12.35 1.37
N ALA A 605 -17.51 -12.65 2.26
CA ALA A 605 -18.05 -11.68 3.22
C ALA A 605 -18.35 -12.32 4.58
N SER A 606 -18.54 -11.52 5.61
CA SER A 606 -18.86 -12.01 6.97
C SER A 606 -20.09 -12.90 7.02
N TYR A 607 -20.03 -13.92 7.88
CA TYR A 607 -21.14 -14.82 8.14
C TYR A 607 -21.23 -15.21 9.62
N SER A 608 -22.46 -15.37 10.12
CA SER A 608 -22.74 -15.98 11.41
C SER A 608 -24.04 -16.76 11.40
N ALA A 609 -24.04 -17.91 12.08
CA ALA A 609 -25.20 -18.78 12.23
C ALA A 609 -26.33 -18.17 13.08
N THR A 610 -26.00 -17.19 13.93
CA THR A 610 -26.95 -16.45 14.75
C THR A 610 -26.73 -14.95 14.57
N ASN A 611 -27.76 -14.15 14.79
CA ASN A 611 -27.64 -12.70 14.81
C ASN A 611 -27.15 -12.18 16.19
N SER A 612 -26.98 -13.07 17.16
CA SER A 612 -26.49 -12.76 18.50
C SER A 612 -25.03 -13.13 18.65
N THR A 613 -24.17 -12.13 18.73
CA THR A 613 -22.77 -12.24 19.19
C THR A 613 -22.61 -11.82 20.67
N GLY A 614 -23.73 -11.76 21.44
CA GLY A 614 -23.82 -11.32 22.85
C GLY A 614 -25.03 -11.94 23.61
N ALA A 615 -25.45 -11.35 24.75
CA ALA A 615 -26.63 -11.83 25.50
C ALA A 615 -27.92 -11.63 24.68
N CYS A 616 -28.69 -12.70 24.49
CA CYS A 616 -29.84 -12.72 23.61
C CYS A 616 -31.00 -11.84 24.14
N ASP A 617 -31.50 -10.94 23.30
CA ASP A 617 -32.75 -10.20 23.50
C ASP A 617 -33.87 -10.86 22.68
N SER A 618 -34.79 -11.55 23.37
CA SER A 618 -35.94 -12.21 22.74
C SER A 618 -36.99 -11.23 22.20
N THR A 619 -36.86 -9.93 22.49
CA THR A 619 -37.74 -8.86 22.01
C THR A 619 -37.17 -8.10 20.79
N ALA A 620 -36.01 -8.53 20.28
CA ALA A 620 -35.33 -7.87 19.17
C ALA A 620 -36.11 -7.96 17.84
N LEU A 621 -36.03 -6.90 17.03
CA LEU A 621 -36.64 -6.81 15.68
C LEU A 621 -36.19 -7.91 14.71
N VAL A 622 -35.07 -8.58 15.02
CA VAL A 622 -34.59 -9.80 14.37
C VAL A 622 -34.35 -10.84 15.48
N PRO A 623 -35.01 -12.02 15.46
CA PRO A 623 -34.85 -13.03 16.51
C PRO A 623 -33.42 -13.60 16.58
N CYS A 624 -32.92 -13.86 17.80
CA CYS A 624 -31.58 -14.41 18.11
C CYS A 624 -31.13 -15.61 17.25
N SER A 625 -32.10 -16.40 16.78
CA SER A 625 -31.92 -17.62 16.00
C SER A 625 -31.77 -17.40 14.49
N SER A 626 -31.89 -16.16 14.00
CA SER A 626 -31.77 -15.87 12.57
C SER A 626 -30.29 -15.70 12.19
N PRO A 627 -29.71 -16.46 11.26
CA PRO A 627 -28.34 -16.23 10.80
C PRO A 627 -28.19 -14.84 10.18
N PHE A 628 -27.00 -14.25 10.24
CA PHE A 628 -26.66 -13.06 9.48
C PHE A 628 -26.59 -13.41 8.00
N ALA A 629 -27.74 -13.35 7.33
CA ALA A 629 -27.90 -13.73 5.94
C ALA A 629 -27.81 -12.55 4.97
N TRP A 630 -27.49 -11.32 5.40
CA TRP A 630 -27.38 -10.15 4.53
C TRP A 630 -26.48 -10.36 3.30
N TRP A 631 -25.34 -11.02 3.47
CA TRP A 631 -24.44 -11.32 2.34
C TRP A 631 -24.88 -12.55 1.51
N MET A 632 -25.82 -13.36 2.02
CA MET A 632 -26.39 -14.53 1.34
C MET A 632 -27.48 -14.11 0.35
N THR A 633 -27.08 -13.35 -0.66
CA THR A 633 -28.00 -12.79 -1.65
C THR A 633 -28.61 -13.82 -2.61
N ASP A 634 -27.95 -14.96 -2.79
CA ASP A 634 -28.44 -16.08 -3.59
C ASP A 634 -28.06 -17.40 -2.89
N PRO A 635 -29.01 -18.08 -2.22
CA PRO A 635 -28.74 -19.35 -1.55
C PRO A 635 -28.22 -20.46 -2.46
N ALA A 636 -28.52 -20.41 -3.77
CA ALA A 636 -28.05 -21.41 -4.72
C ALA A 636 -26.58 -21.19 -5.13
N ALA A 637 -26.11 -19.94 -5.03
CA ALA A 637 -24.77 -19.53 -5.44
C ALA A 637 -23.83 -19.18 -4.27
N CYS A 638 -24.29 -19.37 -3.02
CA CYS A 638 -23.55 -19.05 -1.81
C CYS A 638 -23.27 -20.30 -0.95
N THR A 639 -22.09 -20.35 -0.33
CA THR A 639 -21.69 -21.40 0.61
C THR A 639 -20.87 -20.85 1.76
N ILE A 640 -20.99 -21.46 2.95
CA ILE A 640 -20.16 -21.16 4.12
C ILE A 640 -18.91 -22.04 4.21
N SER A 641 -18.71 -22.90 3.20
CA SER A 641 -17.60 -23.84 3.09
C SER A 641 -17.20 -23.95 1.62
N THR A 642 -15.97 -23.56 1.30
CA THR A 642 -15.39 -23.64 -0.05
C THR A 642 -14.30 -24.70 -0.09
N PRO A 643 -13.75 -25.07 -1.26
CA PRO A 643 -12.65 -26.05 -1.31
C PRO A 643 -11.47 -25.70 -0.39
N ASN A 644 -11.12 -24.41 -0.27
CA ASN A 644 -9.99 -23.98 0.57
C ASN A 644 -10.39 -23.52 1.98
N MET A 645 -11.64 -23.13 2.24
CA MET A 645 -12.08 -22.63 3.55
C MET A 645 -13.22 -23.46 4.13
N ASP A 646 -13.26 -23.61 5.45
CA ASP A 646 -14.40 -24.21 6.14
C ASP A 646 -15.22 -23.14 6.90
N ALA A 647 -16.31 -23.57 7.54
CA ALA A 647 -17.23 -22.68 8.24
C ALA A 647 -16.60 -21.96 9.46
N THR A 648 -15.46 -22.42 9.97
CA THR A 648 -14.77 -21.78 11.11
C THR A 648 -14.17 -20.42 10.75
N ALA A 649 -14.03 -20.13 9.45
CA ALA A 649 -13.61 -18.83 8.95
C ALA A 649 -14.64 -17.71 9.19
N ASN A 650 -15.89 -18.05 9.54
CA ASN A 650 -17.01 -17.10 9.73
C ASN A 650 -17.22 -16.17 8.53
N VAL A 651 -17.14 -16.76 7.33
CA VAL A 651 -17.42 -16.09 6.08
C VAL A 651 -18.38 -16.91 5.22
N ILE A 652 -19.07 -16.21 4.33
CA ILE A 652 -19.82 -16.77 3.23
C ILE A 652 -19.11 -16.42 1.93
N SER A 653 -19.07 -17.37 1.02
CA SER A 653 -18.53 -17.23 -0.33
C SER A 653 -19.67 -17.35 -1.32
N CYS A 654 -19.88 -16.31 -2.13
CA CYS A 654 -20.93 -16.26 -3.14
C CYS A 654 -20.32 -16.00 -4.51
N ASP A 655 -20.88 -16.59 -5.57
CA ASP A 655 -20.47 -16.25 -6.94
C ASP A 655 -20.62 -14.73 -7.17
N TRP A 656 -19.57 -14.12 -7.71
CA TRP A 656 -19.53 -12.69 -7.99
C TRP A 656 -19.80 -12.41 -9.47
N TYR A 657 -20.52 -11.32 -9.73
CA TYR A 657 -20.86 -10.88 -11.07
C TYR A 657 -20.56 -9.37 -11.23
N PRO A 658 -20.03 -8.93 -12.39
CA PRO A 658 -19.71 -7.52 -12.62
C PRO A 658 -20.86 -6.53 -12.44
N TRP A 659 -22.11 -6.96 -12.64
CA TRP A 659 -23.31 -6.15 -12.41
C TRP A 659 -23.84 -6.17 -10.97
N ARG A 660 -23.27 -6.99 -10.09
CA ARG A 660 -23.62 -7.10 -8.66
C ARG A 660 -22.35 -6.99 -7.83
N THR A 661 -21.91 -5.76 -7.62
CA THR A 661 -20.64 -5.47 -6.95
C THR A 661 -20.87 -4.95 -5.54
N VAL A 662 -19.83 -5.01 -4.72
CA VAL A 662 -19.81 -4.40 -3.39
C VAL A 662 -19.96 -2.89 -3.51
N ALA A 663 -20.85 -2.33 -2.70
CA ALA A 663 -21.02 -0.90 -2.53
C ALA A 663 -21.25 -0.53 -1.06
N ARG A 664 -21.05 0.75 -0.72
CA ARG A 664 -21.25 1.31 0.61
C ARG A 664 -22.08 2.58 0.56
N LEU A 665 -23.04 2.68 1.47
CA LEU A 665 -23.79 3.90 1.75
C LEU A 665 -23.45 4.42 3.16
N GLY A 666 -23.20 5.73 3.28
CA GLY A 666 -23.15 6.41 4.57
C GLY A 666 -24.55 6.89 4.95
N LEU A 667 -25.11 6.38 6.05
CA LEU A 667 -26.45 6.76 6.52
C LEU A 667 -26.30 7.70 7.72
N LYS A 668 -26.61 9.00 7.52
CA LYS A 668 -26.41 10.02 8.56
C LYS A 668 -27.71 10.73 8.88
N ILE A 669 -28.16 10.64 10.13
CA ILE A 669 -29.27 11.39 10.69
C ILE A 669 -28.68 12.47 11.60
N PRO A 670 -28.88 13.76 11.31
CA PRO A 670 -28.31 14.85 12.11
C PRO A 670 -28.60 14.68 13.60
N SER A 671 -27.58 14.88 14.44
CA SER A 671 -27.62 14.76 15.90
C SER A 671 -27.92 13.36 16.47
N TYR A 672 -28.22 12.36 15.63
CA TYR A 672 -28.42 10.96 16.04
C TYR A 672 -27.23 10.06 15.69
N THR A 673 -26.79 10.12 14.43
CA THR A 673 -25.61 9.38 13.94
C THR A 673 -24.34 9.97 14.56
N LEU A 674 -23.42 9.11 14.97
CA LEU A 674 -22.14 9.48 15.55
C LEU A 674 -21.08 9.52 14.48
N SER A 675 -20.30 10.59 14.40
CA SER A 675 -19.05 10.61 13.65
C SER A 675 -18.00 9.70 14.27
N VAL A 676 -16.99 9.31 13.48
CA VAL A 676 -15.80 8.60 13.98
C VAL A 676 -15.18 9.33 15.18
N GLN A 677 -15.03 10.67 15.12
CA GLN A 677 -14.47 11.43 16.25
C GLN A 677 -15.34 11.33 17.50
N GLN A 678 -16.66 11.44 17.38
CA GLN A 678 -17.58 11.31 18.51
C GLN A 678 -17.55 9.90 19.10
N SER A 679 -17.41 8.87 18.26
CA SER A 679 -17.29 7.48 18.75
C SER A 679 -16.00 7.25 19.54
N ASN A 680 -14.91 7.93 19.18
CA ASN A 680 -13.63 7.82 19.90
C ASN A 680 -13.70 8.39 21.32
N LEU A 681 -14.70 9.22 21.63
CA LEU A 681 -14.93 9.77 22.96
C LEU A 681 -15.74 8.82 23.87
N LEU A 682 -16.25 7.71 23.32
CA LEU A 682 -16.99 6.72 24.08
C LEU A 682 -16.04 5.67 24.71
N PRO A 683 -16.30 5.19 25.94
CA PRO A 683 -15.48 4.16 26.57
C PRO A 683 -15.36 2.88 25.71
N SER A 684 -14.18 2.25 25.71
CA SER A 684 -13.86 1.05 24.90
C SER A 684 -14.75 -0.20 25.12
N PRO A 685 -15.53 -0.38 26.21
CA PRO A 685 -16.50 -1.47 26.29
C PRO A 685 -17.82 -1.15 25.57
N ILE A 686 -18.07 0.13 25.25
CA ILE A 686 -19.35 0.66 24.79
C ILE A 686 -19.39 0.78 23.25
N ASN A 687 -18.23 0.97 22.61
CA ASN A 687 -18.07 0.98 21.16
C ASN A 687 -18.35 -0.38 20.46
N ASN A 688 -18.48 -1.47 21.24
CA ASN A 688 -18.60 -2.85 20.76
C ASN A 688 -19.89 -3.54 21.24
N VAL A 689 -20.91 -2.79 21.68
CA VAL A 689 -22.13 -3.34 22.31
C VAL A 689 -23.39 -2.81 21.62
N ASN A 690 -24.44 -3.66 21.56
CA ASN A 690 -25.77 -3.41 20.98
C ASN A 690 -26.51 -2.15 21.47
N ILE A 691 -25.96 -1.40 22.44
CA ILE A 691 -26.60 -0.21 23.00
C ILE A 691 -26.78 0.91 21.96
N TYR A 692 -26.01 0.91 20.86
CA TYR A 692 -26.15 1.87 19.77
C TYR A 692 -26.72 1.27 18.48
N ASP A 693 -27.39 0.12 18.54
CA ASP A 693 -28.09 -0.41 17.38
C ASP A 693 -29.20 0.59 16.97
N ALA A 694 -29.13 1.06 15.73
CA ALA A 694 -30.01 2.09 15.20
C ALA A 694 -31.20 1.52 14.42
N GLY A 695 -31.06 0.29 13.94
CA GLY A 695 -32.06 -0.35 13.10
C GLY A 695 -31.52 -1.57 12.39
N VAL A 696 -32.16 -1.91 11.27
CA VAL A 696 -31.86 -3.07 10.44
C VAL A 696 -31.83 -2.64 8.98
N VAL A 697 -30.88 -3.16 8.20
CA VAL A 697 -30.92 -3.14 6.73
C VAL A 697 -31.33 -4.51 6.22
N THR A 698 -32.19 -4.57 5.20
CA THR A 698 -32.67 -5.82 4.62
C THR A 698 -32.91 -5.73 3.11
N GLN A 699 -32.91 -6.88 2.44
CA GLN A 699 -33.20 -7.00 1.01
C GLN A 699 -34.71 -7.12 0.77
N PHE A 700 -35.15 -6.57 -0.34
CA PHE A 700 -36.53 -6.58 -0.81
C PHE A 700 -36.98 -8.00 -1.14
N GLY A 701 -38.28 -8.27 -0.97
CA GLY A 701 -38.96 -9.51 -1.32
C GLY A 701 -38.68 -10.71 -0.41
N LEU A 702 -37.85 -10.57 0.63
CA LEU A 702 -37.43 -11.68 1.49
C LEU A 702 -37.91 -11.45 2.93
N THR A 703 -38.97 -12.15 3.36
CA THR A 703 -39.62 -12.01 4.67
C THR A 703 -39.47 -13.27 5.54
N GLY A 704 -39.81 -13.16 6.84
CA GLY A 704 -39.81 -14.29 7.77
C GLY A 704 -38.45 -14.98 7.89
N ALA A 705 -38.46 -16.32 7.88
CA ALA A 705 -37.24 -17.13 7.94
C ALA A 705 -36.33 -16.96 6.69
N SER A 706 -36.89 -16.47 5.58
CA SER A 706 -36.15 -16.23 4.33
C SER A 706 -35.50 -14.85 4.28
N ARG A 707 -35.72 -14.00 5.29
CA ARG A 707 -35.19 -12.63 5.33
C ARG A 707 -33.65 -12.59 5.24
N ARG A 708 -33.13 -11.59 4.53
CA ARG A 708 -31.70 -11.28 4.46
C ARG A 708 -31.50 -9.92 5.10
N ALA A 709 -30.96 -9.92 6.32
CA ALA A 709 -30.91 -8.71 7.14
C ALA A 709 -29.62 -8.62 7.96
N MET A 710 -29.29 -7.39 8.34
CA MET A 710 -28.16 -7.05 9.19
C MET A 710 -28.49 -5.86 10.07
N VAL A 711 -28.05 -5.91 11.32
CA VAL A 711 -28.20 -4.79 12.26
C VAL A 711 -27.26 -3.66 11.86
N ILE A 712 -27.80 -2.43 11.85
CA ILE A 712 -27.02 -1.21 11.65
C ILE A 712 -26.89 -0.46 12.98
N THR A 713 -25.75 0.17 13.17
CA THR A 713 -25.41 0.94 14.37
C THR A 713 -25.60 2.43 14.13
N ARG A 714 -25.52 3.26 15.18
CA ARG A 714 -25.51 4.72 15.08
C ARG A 714 -24.25 5.28 14.39
N LEU A 715 -23.26 4.45 14.08
CA LEU A 715 -22.08 4.83 13.29
C LEU A 715 -22.38 4.69 11.80
N GLU A 716 -21.97 5.68 11.01
CA GLU A 716 -22.30 5.73 9.58
C GLU A 716 -21.69 4.53 8.83
N GLY A 717 -22.40 4.05 7.82
CA GLY A 717 -21.88 3.05 6.89
C GLY A 717 -22.68 1.75 6.91
N VAL A 718 -23.08 1.32 5.72
CA VAL A 718 -23.64 0.01 5.42
C VAL A 718 -22.99 -0.46 4.13
N THR A 719 -22.42 -1.66 4.13
CA THR A 719 -21.81 -2.25 2.93
C THR A 719 -22.64 -3.45 2.50
N GLY A 720 -22.82 -3.63 1.20
CA GLY A 720 -23.63 -4.70 0.63
C GLY A 720 -23.44 -4.80 -0.87
N LEU A 721 -24.34 -5.50 -1.55
CA LEU A 721 -24.30 -5.64 -3.01
C LEU A 721 -25.24 -4.65 -3.70
N THR A 722 -24.79 -4.11 -4.83
CA THR A 722 -25.63 -3.37 -5.77
C THR A 722 -26.58 -4.29 -6.53
N GLY A 723 -27.55 -3.70 -7.24
CA GLY A 723 -28.51 -4.42 -8.08
C GLY A 723 -29.90 -4.58 -7.45
N ARG A 724 -30.63 -5.62 -7.88
CA ARG A 724 -32.10 -5.80 -7.70
C ARG A 724 -32.60 -5.93 -6.27
N GLY A 725 -31.72 -6.40 -5.38
CA GLY A 725 -32.12 -6.77 -4.03
C GLY A 725 -32.68 -5.60 -3.23
N GLY A 726 -32.33 -4.35 -3.58
CA GLY A 726 -32.75 -3.17 -2.82
C GLY A 726 -32.29 -3.20 -1.35
N TRP A 727 -32.18 -2.02 -0.76
CA TRP A 727 -31.70 -1.85 0.60
C TRP A 727 -32.80 -1.13 1.38
N TYR A 728 -33.61 -1.90 2.09
CA TYR A 728 -34.65 -1.37 2.97
C TYR A 728 -34.03 -1.12 4.34
N VAL A 729 -34.01 0.14 4.76
CA VAL A 729 -33.49 0.55 6.06
C VAL A 729 -34.66 0.81 7.01
N HIS A 730 -34.78 -0.06 7.99
CA HIS A 730 -35.77 0.02 9.06
C HIS A 730 -35.12 0.62 10.32
N TRP A 731 -35.50 1.85 10.66
CA TRP A 731 -35.03 2.53 11.87
C TRP A 731 -35.87 2.14 13.08
N ARG A 732 -35.20 1.84 14.20
CA ARG A 732 -35.85 1.38 15.45
C ARG A 732 -36.75 2.45 16.07
N LEU A 733 -36.35 3.72 15.96
CA LEU A 733 -37.07 4.86 16.55
C LEU A 733 -38.21 5.41 15.67
N GLY A 734 -38.38 4.86 14.46
CA GLY A 734 -39.41 5.29 13.50
C GLY A 734 -38.83 6.06 12.31
N ALA A 735 -39.65 6.85 11.62
CA ALA A 735 -39.24 7.53 10.39
C ALA A 735 -38.33 8.74 10.67
N PRO A 736 -37.15 8.87 10.03
CA PRO A 736 -36.29 10.02 10.24
C PRO A 736 -36.84 11.28 9.55
N LYS A 737 -36.89 12.39 10.28
CA LYS A 737 -37.30 13.72 9.77
C LYS A 737 -36.32 14.26 8.74
N THR A 738 -35.03 14.06 8.98
CA THR A 738 -33.96 14.36 8.04
C THR A 738 -32.97 13.20 7.99
N ILE A 739 -32.59 12.78 6.80
CA ILE A 739 -31.52 11.80 6.60
C ILE A 739 -30.67 12.17 5.39
N GLN A 740 -29.36 11.99 5.52
CA GLN A 740 -28.41 12.05 4.42
C GLN A 740 -27.97 10.63 4.05
N VAL A 741 -28.16 10.26 2.80
CA VAL A 741 -27.72 8.99 2.20
C VAL A 741 -26.52 9.28 1.30
N TRP A 742 -25.32 9.04 1.82
CA TRP A 742 -24.05 9.28 1.16
C TRP A 742 -23.69 8.13 0.22
N ALA A 743 -23.40 8.44 -1.03
CA ALA A 743 -22.93 7.49 -2.03
C ALA A 743 -21.41 7.30 -1.88
N GLU A 744 -20.99 6.63 -0.81
CA GLU A 744 -19.57 6.54 -0.44
C GLU A 744 -18.78 5.64 -1.40
N THR A 745 -19.22 4.41 -1.64
CA THR A 745 -18.66 3.57 -2.72
C THR A 745 -19.81 2.97 -3.50
N VAL A 746 -20.36 3.71 -4.47
CA VAL A 746 -21.29 3.12 -5.44
C VAL A 746 -20.55 3.04 -6.77
N PRO A 747 -20.08 1.85 -7.20
CA PRO A 747 -19.31 1.73 -8.42
C PRO A 747 -20.07 2.29 -9.62
N ARG A 748 -19.34 2.97 -10.52
CA ARG A 748 -19.92 3.68 -11.68
C ARG A 748 -20.88 2.79 -12.46
N GLY A 749 -22.02 3.39 -12.74
CA GLY A 749 -23.22 2.79 -13.30
C GLY A 749 -23.51 1.40 -12.72
N THR A 750 -23.53 1.36 -11.41
CA THR A 750 -24.42 0.48 -10.70
C THR A 750 -25.31 1.37 -9.86
N SER A 751 -26.30 0.78 -9.18
CA SER A 751 -27.16 1.55 -8.30
C SER A 751 -27.57 0.74 -7.08
N ILE A 752 -27.92 1.46 -6.03
CA ILE A 752 -28.61 0.90 -4.87
C ILE A 752 -30.02 1.48 -4.86
N LEU A 753 -31.04 0.62 -4.86
CA LEU A 753 -32.39 1.04 -4.53
C LEU A 753 -32.49 1.20 -3.03
N TYR A 754 -32.58 2.43 -2.54
CA TYR A 754 -32.78 2.71 -1.12
C TYR A 754 -34.27 2.79 -0.82
N ALA A 755 -34.71 2.19 0.29
CA ALA A 755 -36.05 2.39 0.81
C ALA A 755 -36.08 2.63 2.32
N SER A 756 -37.02 3.47 2.78
CA SER A 756 -37.36 3.58 4.20
C SER A 756 -38.84 3.89 4.39
N ARG A 757 -39.37 3.56 5.58
CA ARG A 757 -40.80 3.69 5.89
C ARG A 757 -41.13 5.08 6.43
N TYR A 758 -42.29 5.59 6.04
CA TYR A 758 -42.82 6.89 6.49
C TYR A 758 -44.34 6.81 6.72
N PRO A 759 -44.90 7.68 7.58
CA PRO A 759 -46.36 7.76 7.79
C PRO A 759 -47.11 8.16 6.50
N PRO A 760 -48.36 7.72 6.32
CA PRO A 760 -49.20 8.19 5.23
C PRO A 760 -49.39 9.72 5.25
N GLY A 761 -49.38 10.32 4.05
CA GLY A 761 -49.47 11.77 3.87
C GLY A 761 -48.14 12.52 4.04
N THR A 762 -47.03 11.81 4.26
CA THR A 762 -45.69 12.44 4.28
C THR A 762 -45.34 13.03 2.91
N THR A 763 -44.81 14.25 2.91
CA THR A 763 -44.22 14.88 1.73
C THR A 763 -42.71 15.00 1.90
N PHE A 764 -41.98 14.99 0.79
CA PHE A 764 -40.52 14.95 0.79
C PHE A 764 -39.92 16.09 -0.02
N ASN A 765 -38.89 16.70 0.53
CA ASN A 765 -37.91 17.46 -0.23
C ASN A 765 -36.63 16.64 -0.31
N VAL A 766 -36.31 16.11 -1.49
CA VAL A 766 -35.12 15.28 -1.69
C VAL A 766 -34.13 16.03 -2.59
N THR A 767 -32.93 16.24 -2.10
CA THR A 767 -31.88 17.02 -2.79
C THR A 767 -30.62 16.20 -2.93
N ARG A 768 -30.10 16.07 -4.16
CA ARG A 768 -28.74 15.59 -4.41
C ARG A 768 -27.77 16.73 -4.19
N ASN A 769 -26.79 16.50 -3.31
CA ASN A 769 -25.69 17.41 -3.05
C ASN A 769 -24.38 16.73 -3.50
N ALA A 770 -23.72 17.30 -4.51
CA ALA A 770 -22.55 16.70 -5.15
C ALA A 770 -21.23 17.35 -4.73
N GLN A 771 -21.28 18.55 -4.14
CA GLN A 771 -20.12 19.34 -3.67
C GLN A 771 -18.95 19.38 -4.67
N ASN A 772 -19.28 19.49 -5.96
CA ASN A 772 -18.35 19.47 -7.06
C ASN A 772 -18.87 20.32 -8.23
N ASN A 773 -17.96 20.95 -8.98
CA ASN A 773 -18.31 21.84 -10.08
C ASN A 773 -18.79 21.11 -11.34
N LEU A 774 -18.55 19.79 -11.47
CA LEU A 774 -18.91 19.01 -12.66
C LEU A 774 -20.33 18.42 -12.59
N VAL A 775 -20.88 18.24 -11.39
CA VAL A 775 -22.24 17.72 -11.18
C VAL A 775 -22.98 18.72 -10.30
N PRO A 776 -23.97 19.46 -10.82
CA PRO A 776 -24.70 20.42 -10.02
C PRO A 776 -25.57 19.72 -8.97
N ASP A 777 -25.76 20.40 -7.84
CA ASP A 777 -26.80 20.04 -6.89
C ASP A 777 -28.16 20.07 -7.59
N ALA A 778 -29.03 19.12 -7.27
CA ALA A 778 -30.31 18.98 -7.95
C ALA A 778 -31.41 18.51 -6.99
N GLN A 779 -32.62 19.03 -7.18
CA GLN A 779 -33.80 18.54 -6.49
C GLN A 779 -34.35 17.33 -7.25
N LEU A 780 -34.62 16.23 -6.54
CA LEU A 780 -35.26 15.05 -7.12
C LEU A 780 -36.76 15.29 -7.24
N LEU A 781 -37.34 14.78 -8.33
CA LEU A 781 -38.77 14.88 -8.62
C LEU A 781 -39.52 13.63 -8.14
N GLN A 782 -40.77 13.79 -7.73
CA GLN A 782 -41.62 12.65 -7.42
C GLN A 782 -42.07 11.97 -8.73
N ALA A 783 -41.76 10.70 -8.90
CA ALA A 783 -42.27 9.90 -10.01
C ALA A 783 -43.75 9.56 -9.81
N SER A 784 -44.51 9.52 -10.90
CA SER A 784 -45.93 9.11 -10.91
C SER A 784 -46.13 7.61 -10.67
N SER A 785 -45.07 6.80 -10.79
CA SER A 785 -45.09 5.36 -10.54
C SER A 785 -43.71 4.84 -10.15
N LEU A 786 -43.67 3.67 -9.49
CA LEU A 786 -42.42 2.96 -9.18
C LEU A 786 -41.61 2.69 -10.45
N ALA A 787 -42.27 2.29 -11.54
CA ALA A 787 -41.64 2.04 -12.83
C ALA A 787 -40.95 3.30 -13.39
N GLY A 788 -41.59 4.46 -13.26
CA GLY A 788 -41.01 5.75 -13.67
C GLY A 788 -39.74 6.10 -12.88
N MET A 789 -39.70 5.82 -11.57
CA MET A 789 -38.49 5.99 -10.76
C MET A 789 -37.38 5.00 -11.16
N LEU A 790 -37.73 3.73 -11.34
CA LEU A 790 -36.78 2.68 -11.71
C LEU A 790 -36.12 2.91 -13.09
N ALA A 791 -36.88 3.47 -14.03
CA ALA A 791 -36.43 3.83 -15.38
C ALA A 791 -35.43 4.98 -15.40
N SER A 792 -35.27 5.73 -14.30
CA SER A 792 -34.28 6.81 -14.22
C SER A 792 -32.86 6.24 -14.12
N ASP A 793 -32.02 6.61 -15.08
CA ASP A 793 -30.59 6.27 -15.07
C ASP A 793 -29.81 7.16 -14.10
N SER A 794 -30.12 8.45 -14.09
CA SER A 794 -29.47 9.50 -13.27
C SER A 794 -29.85 9.50 -11.80
N GLY A 795 -30.89 8.75 -11.41
CA GLY A 795 -31.42 8.75 -10.05
C GLY A 795 -32.07 10.09 -9.66
N ASP A 796 -32.66 10.81 -10.62
CA ASP A 796 -33.27 12.13 -10.40
C ASP A 796 -34.72 12.04 -9.86
N TYR A 797 -35.23 10.84 -9.63
CA TYR A 797 -36.59 10.64 -9.14
C TYR A 797 -36.64 9.86 -7.82
N TYR A 798 -37.63 10.18 -7.00
CA TYR A 798 -38.08 9.36 -5.88
C TYR A 798 -39.53 8.92 -6.09
N TYR A 799 -39.93 7.83 -5.45
CA TYR A 799 -41.30 7.33 -5.46
C TYR A 799 -41.76 7.12 -4.01
N PHE A 800 -43.02 7.49 -3.74
CA PHE A 800 -43.67 7.25 -2.45
C PHE A 800 -45.05 6.64 -2.72
N ASP A 801 -45.27 5.42 -2.22
CA ASP A 801 -46.53 4.67 -2.41
C ASP A 801 -47.58 4.97 -1.31
N GLY A 802 -47.32 5.96 -0.45
CA GLY A 802 -48.11 6.25 0.74
C GLY A 802 -47.56 5.60 2.02
N ARG A 803 -46.54 4.75 1.91
CA ARG A 803 -45.95 4.00 3.02
C ARG A 803 -44.41 3.93 2.99
N LEU A 804 -43.82 3.79 1.81
CA LEU A 804 -42.41 3.58 1.58
C LEU A 804 -41.87 4.66 0.64
N LEU A 805 -40.84 5.37 1.09
CA LEU A 805 -40.03 6.22 0.23
C LEU A 805 -38.98 5.33 -0.44
N ILE A 806 -38.90 5.38 -1.77
CA ILE A 806 -37.96 4.61 -2.58
C ILE A 806 -37.26 5.53 -3.57
N PHE A 807 -35.93 5.45 -3.66
CA PHE A 807 -35.16 6.16 -4.69
C PHE A 807 -33.88 5.40 -5.06
N LYS A 808 -33.31 5.76 -6.20
CA LYS A 808 -32.11 5.14 -6.75
C LYS A 808 -30.88 5.97 -6.36
N VAL A 809 -29.96 5.37 -5.61
CA VAL A 809 -28.66 5.98 -5.32
C VAL A 809 -27.70 5.62 -6.44
N VAL A 810 -27.26 6.64 -7.19
CA VAL A 810 -26.35 6.53 -8.33
C VAL A 810 -25.18 7.47 -8.13
N ASP A 811 -23.97 6.99 -8.42
CA ASP A 811 -22.79 7.83 -8.45
C ASP A 811 -22.65 8.52 -9.82
N THR A 812 -22.85 9.83 -9.84
CA THR A 812 -22.93 10.66 -11.06
C THR A 812 -21.63 11.40 -11.38
N TRP A 813 -20.57 11.27 -10.57
CA TRP A 813 -19.33 12.05 -10.75
C TRP A 813 -18.28 11.32 -11.62
N GLU A 814 -17.73 12.05 -12.59
CA GLU A 814 -17.01 11.56 -13.77
C GLU A 814 -15.53 11.97 -13.90
N LEU A 815 -14.82 12.30 -12.83
CA LEU A 815 -13.35 12.38 -12.97
C LEU A 815 -12.79 10.96 -13.22
N PRO A 816 -11.79 10.78 -14.12
CA PRO A 816 -10.92 9.62 -14.05
C PRO A 816 -10.40 9.57 -12.62
N TYR A 817 -10.89 8.58 -11.88
CA TYR A 817 -10.80 8.52 -10.44
C TYR A 817 -9.31 8.56 -10.06
N PRO A 818 -8.82 9.50 -9.22
CA PRO A 818 -7.46 9.41 -8.71
C PRO A 818 -7.24 8.10 -7.92
N GLY A 819 -8.30 7.44 -7.43
CA GLY A 819 -8.18 6.12 -6.81
C GLY A 819 -8.50 4.94 -7.75
N ARG A 820 -8.73 5.18 -9.06
CA ARG A 820 -8.79 4.13 -10.10
C ARG A 820 -7.46 4.32 -10.79
N GLU A 821 -6.40 4.12 -10.04
CA GLU A 821 -5.22 3.60 -10.69
C GLU A 821 -5.61 2.13 -10.95
N PRO A 822 -5.95 1.69 -12.18
CA PRO A 822 -5.54 0.34 -12.53
C PRO A 822 -4.04 0.27 -12.20
N ALA A 823 -3.49 -0.91 -11.94
CA ALA A 823 -2.06 -1.07 -11.70
C ALA A 823 -1.23 -0.51 -12.89
N ARG A 824 -1.06 0.82 -13.00
CA ARG A 824 -0.35 1.52 -14.06
C ARG A 824 1.06 1.71 -13.53
N GLY A 825 1.93 0.88 -14.06
CA GLY A 825 3.33 0.78 -13.74
C GLY A 825 3.89 -0.43 -14.49
N VAL A 826 5.20 -0.41 -14.75
CA VAL A 826 5.89 -1.53 -15.41
C VAL A 826 5.65 -2.78 -14.54
N GLY A 827 4.82 -3.70 -15.04
CA GLY A 827 4.14 -4.74 -14.24
C GLY A 827 2.60 -4.70 -14.22
N ALA A 828 1.94 -4.15 -15.24
CA ALA A 828 0.48 -4.03 -15.41
C ALA A 828 -0.31 -5.37 -15.52
N GLY A 829 0.11 -6.44 -14.84
CA GLY A 829 -0.17 -7.82 -15.25
C GLY A 829 -1.39 -8.53 -14.64
N ALA A 830 -2.22 -7.91 -13.79
CA ALA A 830 -3.29 -8.64 -13.09
C ALA A 830 -4.74 -8.21 -13.36
N GLY A 831 -4.98 -7.01 -13.91
CA GLY A 831 -6.35 -6.52 -14.14
C GLY A 831 -7.18 -6.29 -12.87
N LEU A 832 -6.55 -6.22 -11.69
CA LEU A 832 -7.24 -6.07 -10.41
C LEU A 832 -7.63 -4.61 -10.12
N MET A 833 -8.75 -4.44 -9.42
CA MET A 833 -9.29 -3.13 -9.05
C MET A 833 -10.13 -3.21 -7.77
N VAL A 834 -10.04 -2.17 -6.93
CA VAL A 834 -10.95 -1.98 -5.81
C VAL A 834 -11.60 -0.60 -5.95
N PRO A 835 -12.94 -0.51 -6.00
CA PRO A 835 -13.63 0.78 -6.09
C PRO A 835 -13.29 1.61 -4.87
N GLY A 836 -12.93 2.87 -5.09
CA GLY A 836 -12.55 3.70 -3.97
C GLY A 836 -13.62 4.66 -3.49
N ALA A 837 -13.52 5.02 -2.20
CA ALA A 837 -14.47 5.84 -1.47
C ALA A 837 -14.50 7.30 -1.95
N ARG A 838 -15.72 7.84 -1.99
CA ARG A 838 -16.10 9.22 -2.25
C ARG A 838 -16.75 9.77 -0.98
N THR A 839 -16.49 11.03 -0.66
CA THR A 839 -16.93 11.64 0.60
C THR A 839 -17.76 12.91 0.39
N ARG A 840 -18.25 13.13 -0.84
CA ARG A 840 -18.83 14.43 -1.25
C ARG A 840 -20.20 14.35 -1.91
N LEU A 841 -20.66 13.16 -2.32
CA LEU A 841 -21.97 12.96 -2.95
C LEU A 841 -22.95 12.34 -1.95
N TYR A 842 -24.07 13.00 -1.70
CA TYR A 842 -25.16 12.46 -0.88
C TYR A 842 -26.53 12.97 -1.32
N LEU A 843 -27.57 12.22 -0.97
CA LEU A 843 -28.97 12.61 -1.07
C LEU A 843 -29.44 13.04 0.31
N GLN A 844 -29.87 14.29 0.43
CA GLN A 844 -30.56 14.80 1.61
C GLN A 844 -32.06 14.61 1.45
N VAL A 845 -32.70 13.93 2.39
CA VAL A 845 -34.14 13.73 2.45
C VAL A 845 -34.66 14.49 3.66
N ASP A 846 -35.47 15.50 3.41
CA ASP A 846 -36.21 16.24 4.43
C ASP A 846 -37.70 15.90 4.30
N ALA A 847 -38.26 15.27 5.34
CA ALA A 847 -39.61 14.73 5.34
C ALA A 847 -40.54 15.57 6.22
N THR A 848 -41.64 16.05 5.63
CA THR A 848 -42.72 16.72 6.36
C THR A 848 -43.82 15.71 6.66
N MET A 849 -44.00 15.38 7.94
CA MET A 849 -44.86 14.28 8.40
C MET A 849 -46.07 14.84 9.17
N PRO A 850 -47.21 15.09 8.51
CA PRO A 850 -48.38 15.70 9.16
C PRO A 850 -49.01 14.81 10.24
N ASN A 851 -48.88 13.48 10.12
CA ASN A 851 -49.43 12.50 11.05
C ASN A 851 -48.37 11.93 11.99
N CYS A 852 -47.50 12.79 12.53
CA CYS A 852 -46.37 12.29 13.28
C CYS A 852 -46.75 11.85 14.71
N SER A 853 -46.57 10.55 15.00
CA SER A 853 -46.80 9.99 16.33
C SER A 853 -45.60 10.25 17.26
N THR A 854 -45.87 10.42 18.55
CA THR A 854 -44.88 10.38 19.64
C THR A 854 -44.92 9.05 20.40
N SER A 855 -45.71 8.08 19.95
CA SER A 855 -45.84 6.76 20.57
C SER A 855 -45.45 5.65 19.58
N PRO A 856 -44.50 4.76 19.94
CA PRO A 856 -43.67 4.80 21.15
C PRO A 856 -42.74 6.01 21.15
N TYR A 857 -42.42 6.54 22.34
CA TYR A 857 -41.57 7.73 22.45
C TYR A 857 -40.19 7.46 21.85
N PRO A 858 -39.73 8.25 20.85
CA PRO A 858 -38.43 8.04 20.19
C PRO A 858 -37.25 8.35 21.13
N SER A 859 -36.96 7.46 22.07
CA SER A 859 -35.82 7.57 22.96
C SER A 859 -34.94 6.34 22.90
N GLN A 860 -33.64 6.55 23.08
CA GLN A 860 -32.65 5.48 23.15
C GLN A 860 -31.61 5.85 24.21
N ASN A 861 -31.34 4.94 25.15
CA ASN A 861 -30.38 5.13 26.24
C ASN A 861 -30.64 6.41 27.06
N GLY A 862 -31.90 6.74 27.32
CA GLY A 862 -32.29 7.94 28.07
C GLY A 862 -32.16 9.26 27.31
N GLN A 863 -31.79 9.24 26.03
CA GLN A 863 -31.75 10.43 25.16
C GLN A 863 -33.05 10.56 24.38
N ASP A 864 -33.59 11.78 24.29
CA ASP A 864 -34.75 12.13 23.48
C ASP A 864 -34.34 12.40 22.03
N PHE A 865 -34.94 11.66 21.10
CA PHE A 865 -34.75 11.82 19.65
C PHE A 865 -36.07 12.12 18.92
N SER A 866 -37.11 12.55 19.63
CA SER A 866 -38.37 13.00 19.03
C SER A 866 -38.19 14.22 18.11
N GLY A 867 -37.10 14.96 18.26
CA GLY A 867 -36.67 16.01 17.33
C GLY A 867 -36.18 15.49 15.98
N GLN A 868 -35.68 14.25 15.92
CA GLN A 868 -35.06 13.65 14.73
C GLN A 868 -35.94 12.56 14.10
N PHE A 869 -36.79 11.92 14.89
CA PHE A 869 -37.64 10.83 14.44
C PHE A 869 -39.11 11.12 14.66
N CYS A 870 -39.90 10.45 13.84
CA CYS A 870 -41.31 10.30 14.00
C CYS A 870 -41.63 8.86 14.39
N ALA A 871 -42.31 8.65 15.52
CA ALA A 871 -42.55 7.30 16.02
C ALA A 871 -43.39 6.48 15.03
N MET A 872 -43.01 5.21 14.85
CA MET A 872 -43.75 4.29 13.99
C MET A 872 -43.82 2.89 14.59
N ASN A 873 -45.02 2.33 14.62
CA ASN A 873 -45.27 0.94 15.02
C ASN A 873 -45.11 -0.04 13.86
N GLY A 874 -44.97 -1.32 14.22
CA GLY A 874 -44.85 -2.43 13.29
C GLY A 874 -43.42 -2.91 13.07
N THR A 875 -43.31 -4.16 12.64
CA THR A 875 -42.07 -4.90 12.45
C THR A 875 -41.38 -4.56 11.12
N VAL A 876 -40.17 -5.06 10.92
CA VAL A 876 -39.46 -4.94 9.62
C VAL A 876 -40.29 -5.54 8.49
N ASP A 877 -40.88 -6.72 8.72
CA ASP A 877 -41.59 -7.50 7.69
C ASP A 877 -42.90 -6.84 7.28
N ASP A 878 -43.55 -6.11 8.19
CA ASP A 878 -44.79 -5.39 7.88
C ASP A 878 -44.57 -4.46 6.68
N TYR A 879 -43.40 -3.79 6.61
CA TYR A 879 -43.05 -2.71 5.67
C TYR A 879 -41.97 -3.13 4.66
N LEU A 880 -41.64 -4.42 4.54
CA LEU A 880 -40.58 -4.86 3.64
C LEU A 880 -41.05 -4.73 2.18
N PRO A 881 -40.32 -4.00 1.30
CA PRO A 881 -40.74 -3.82 -0.09
C PRO A 881 -40.74 -5.17 -0.85
N PRO A 882 -41.70 -5.43 -1.76
CA PRO A 882 -41.69 -6.64 -2.56
C PRO A 882 -40.46 -6.72 -3.48
N ALA A 883 -40.12 -7.92 -3.94
CA ALA A 883 -39.03 -8.10 -4.91
C ALA A 883 -39.32 -7.28 -6.18
N ILE A 884 -38.31 -6.54 -6.66
CA ILE A 884 -38.42 -5.85 -7.94
C ILE A 884 -38.23 -6.86 -9.07
N THR A 885 -39.32 -7.21 -9.74
CA THR A 885 -39.33 -8.14 -10.88
C THR A 885 -39.28 -7.44 -12.23
N ALA A 886 -39.59 -6.14 -12.27
CA ALA A 886 -39.53 -5.32 -13.47
C ALA A 886 -38.07 -5.16 -13.94
N PRO A 887 -37.78 -5.32 -15.25
CA PRO A 887 -36.49 -4.91 -15.81
C PRO A 887 -36.30 -3.42 -15.59
N TYR A 888 -35.15 -3.04 -15.03
CA TYR A 888 -34.74 -1.64 -15.00
C TYR A 888 -33.25 -1.57 -15.33
N ASN A 889 -32.77 -0.38 -15.68
CA ASN A 889 -31.40 -0.16 -16.10
C ASN A 889 -30.45 -0.38 -14.90
N GLU A 890 -30.05 -1.64 -14.74
CA GLU A 890 -28.88 -2.07 -14.00
C GLU A 890 -27.71 -1.88 -14.96
N TRP A 891 -27.05 -0.74 -14.85
CA TRP A 891 -25.88 -0.49 -15.65
C TRP A 891 -24.77 -1.47 -15.20
N THR A 892 -23.95 -1.90 -16.16
CA THR A 892 -22.86 -2.87 -15.98
C THR A 892 -21.55 -2.13 -16.07
N ILE A 893 -20.62 -2.40 -15.15
CA ILE A 893 -19.32 -1.72 -15.15
C ILE A 893 -18.58 -2.01 -16.48
N PRO A 894 -18.00 -1.01 -17.18
CA PRO A 894 -17.53 -1.15 -18.56
C PRO A 894 -16.13 -1.75 -18.70
N TYR A 895 -15.58 -2.39 -17.67
CA TYR A 895 -14.30 -3.08 -17.82
C TYR A 895 -14.51 -4.52 -18.28
N CYS A 896 -13.65 -4.96 -19.18
CA CYS A 896 -13.62 -6.35 -19.60
C CYS A 896 -13.06 -7.23 -18.47
N ALA A 897 -13.78 -8.29 -18.11
CA ALA A 897 -13.37 -9.28 -17.14
C ALA A 897 -13.98 -10.63 -17.51
N ASP A 898 -13.30 -11.72 -17.17
CA ASP A 898 -13.85 -13.06 -17.35
C ASP A 898 -15.00 -13.34 -16.37
N VAL A 899 -16.15 -13.67 -16.92
CA VAL A 899 -17.29 -14.22 -16.16
C VAL A 899 -17.41 -15.69 -16.55
N ALA A 900 -17.19 -16.60 -15.60
CA ALA A 900 -17.45 -18.01 -15.82
C ALA A 900 -18.97 -18.29 -15.79
N PRO A 901 -19.48 -19.19 -16.65
CA PRO A 901 -20.88 -19.61 -16.58
C PRO A 901 -21.15 -20.40 -15.30
N HIS A 902 -22.39 -20.37 -14.83
CA HIS A 902 -22.80 -21.18 -13.68
C HIS A 902 -22.69 -22.69 -14.01
N PRO A 903 -22.37 -23.59 -13.05
CA PRO A 903 -22.22 -25.02 -13.32
C PRO A 903 -23.41 -25.69 -13.99
N SER A 904 -24.65 -25.24 -13.72
CA SER A 904 -25.84 -25.75 -14.40
C SER A 904 -25.82 -25.48 -15.91
N LEU A 905 -25.30 -24.32 -16.32
CA LEU A 905 -25.15 -23.96 -17.72
C LEU A 905 -24.00 -24.76 -18.37
N CYS A 906 -22.89 -24.95 -17.66
CA CYS A 906 -21.81 -25.85 -18.10
C CYS A 906 -22.30 -27.30 -18.32
N SER A 907 -23.09 -27.82 -17.38
CA SER A 907 -23.71 -29.14 -17.50
C SER A 907 -24.61 -29.23 -18.73
N ALA A 908 -25.42 -28.20 -19.00
CA ALA A 908 -26.24 -28.11 -20.21
C ALA A 908 -25.40 -28.04 -21.51
N MET A 909 -24.14 -27.58 -21.45
CA MET A 909 -23.18 -27.59 -22.56
C MET A 909 -22.35 -28.89 -22.64
N GLY A 910 -22.67 -29.91 -21.83
CA GLY A 910 -21.97 -31.19 -21.81
C GLY A 910 -20.63 -31.17 -21.06
N VAL A 911 -20.41 -30.22 -20.16
CA VAL A 911 -19.23 -30.17 -19.28
C VAL A 911 -19.58 -30.88 -17.96
N ALA A 912 -19.06 -32.09 -17.78
CA ALA A 912 -19.50 -33.01 -16.72
C ALA A 912 -18.97 -32.65 -15.32
N ALA A 913 -17.77 -32.06 -15.21
CA ALA A 913 -17.18 -31.70 -13.93
C ALA A 913 -17.28 -30.18 -13.69
N ALA A 914 -17.77 -29.78 -12.51
CA ALA A 914 -17.83 -28.37 -12.11
C ALA A 914 -16.44 -27.70 -12.09
N ALA A 915 -15.37 -28.47 -11.86
CA ALA A 915 -13.99 -27.98 -11.88
C ALA A 915 -13.50 -27.57 -13.30
N ASP A 916 -14.17 -28.05 -14.34
CA ASP A 916 -13.90 -27.73 -15.74
C ASP A 916 -14.78 -26.58 -16.26
N CYS A 917 -15.65 -26.03 -15.39
CA CYS A 917 -16.51 -24.89 -15.68
C CYS A 917 -15.79 -23.55 -15.40
N THR A 918 -14.57 -23.43 -15.91
CA THR A 918 -13.75 -22.21 -15.80
C THR A 918 -13.52 -21.61 -17.18
N CYS A 919 -13.27 -20.31 -17.27
CA CYS A 919 -13.08 -19.67 -18.58
C CYS A 919 -11.87 -20.21 -19.35
N THR A 920 -10.77 -20.49 -18.66
CA THR A 920 -9.60 -21.14 -19.25
C THR A 920 -9.91 -22.56 -19.74
N ALA A 921 -10.61 -23.38 -18.94
CA ALA A 921 -10.94 -24.75 -19.35
C ALA A 921 -11.93 -24.76 -20.52
N LEU A 922 -12.95 -23.90 -20.50
CA LEU A 922 -13.93 -23.77 -21.58
C LEU A 922 -13.28 -23.26 -22.88
N GLN A 923 -12.32 -22.34 -22.79
CA GLN A 923 -11.50 -21.91 -23.91
C GLN A 923 -10.71 -23.09 -24.49
N GLN A 924 -10.00 -23.85 -23.66
CA GLN A 924 -9.21 -25.02 -24.07
C GLN A 924 -10.07 -26.12 -24.70
N GLN A 925 -11.32 -26.26 -24.27
CA GLN A 925 -12.31 -27.18 -24.86
C GLN A 925 -12.98 -26.64 -26.15
N GLY A 926 -12.56 -25.48 -26.65
CA GLY A 926 -13.12 -24.89 -27.87
C GLY A 926 -14.57 -24.40 -27.71
N ARG A 927 -15.04 -24.16 -26.48
CA ARG A 927 -16.43 -23.76 -26.20
C ARG A 927 -16.71 -22.27 -26.40
N CYS A 928 -15.69 -21.48 -26.74
CA CYS A 928 -15.84 -20.04 -26.94
C CYS A 928 -17.03 -19.67 -27.83
N PRO A 929 -17.26 -20.23 -29.04
CA PRO A 929 -18.40 -19.86 -29.88
C PRO A 929 -19.76 -20.00 -29.18
N ALA A 930 -19.92 -21.02 -28.35
CA ALA A 930 -21.15 -21.27 -27.60
C ALA A 930 -21.36 -20.32 -26.42
N LEU A 931 -20.34 -19.55 -26.00
CA LEU A 931 -20.35 -18.64 -24.84
C LEU A 931 -20.48 -17.16 -25.23
N GLY A 932 -20.37 -16.83 -26.52
CA GLY A 932 -20.43 -15.45 -27.03
C GLY A 932 -21.84 -14.90 -27.17
N LEU A 933 -21.94 -13.68 -27.70
CA LEU A 933 -23.19 -13.06 -28.11
C LEU A 933 -23.90 -13.94 -29.16
N GLY A 934 -25.15 -14.33 -28.89
CA GLY A 934 -25.92 -15.24 -29.73
C GLY A 934 -25.64 -16.73 -29.52
N GLY A 935 -24.82 -17.11 -28.54
CA GLY A 935 -24.55 -18.50 -28.19
C GLY A 935 -25.77 -19.22 -27.58
N ALA A 936 -25.77 -20.55 -27.59
CA ALA A 936 -26.89 -21.40 -27.13
C ALA A 936 -27.35 -21.12 -25.69
N TRP A 937 -26.49 -20.56 -24.83
CA TRP A 937 -26.82 -20.16 -23.46
C TRP A 937 -27.87 -19.05 -23.37
N LEU A 938 -27.87 -18.08 -24.30
CA LEU A 938 -28.85 -16.98 -24.34
C LEU A 938 -30.28 -17.49 -24.54
N ALA A 939 -30.42 -18.61 -25.26
CA ALA A 939 -31.70 -19.28 -25.48
C ALA A 939 -32.10 -20.22 -24.33
N ALA A 940 -31.16 -20.60 -23.46
CA ALA A 940 -31.36 -21.61 -22.40
C ALA A 940 -31.62 -21.00 -21.01
N THR A 941 -31.30 -19.73 -20.79
CA THR A 941 -31.66 -19.03 -19.55
C THR A 941 -33.08 -18.46 -19.63
N GLY A 942 -33.97 -18.90 -18.72
CA GLY A 942 -35.29 -18.26 -18.54
C GLY A 942 -35.20 -16.87 -17.91
N ASP A 943 -34.02 -16.45 -17.43
CA ASP A 943 -33.77 -15.13 -16.88
C ASP A 943 -33.29 -14.15 -17.97
N ALA A 944 -34.24 -13.38 -18.51
CA ALA A 944 -34.00 -12.35 -19.53
C ALA A 944 -33.02 -11.24 -19.08
N ASN A 945 -32.84 -11.04 -17.78
CA ASN A 945 -31.96 -10.01 -17.24
C ASN A 945 -30.54 -10.51 -17.07
N LEU A 946 -30.37 -11.76 -16.63
CA LEU A 946 -29.09 -12.45 -16.71
C LEU A 946 -28.59 -12.49 -18.16
N ALA A 947 -29.48 -12.81 -19.10
CA ALA A 947 -29.21 -12.74 -20.54
C ALA A 947 -28.72 -11.35 -20.98
N ALA A 948 -29.47 -10.29 -20.64
CA ALA A 948 -29.10 -8.92 -20.98
C ALA A 948 -27.78 -8.47 -20.34
N ASN A 949 -27.52 -8.83 -19.08
CA ASN A 949 -26.32 -8.42 -18.36
C ASN A 949 -25.06 -9.15 -18.83
N VAL A 950 -25.14 -10.46 -19.11
CA VAL A 950 -24.02 -11.22 -19.69
C VAL A 950 -23.78 -10.81 -21.15
N ALA A 951 -24.82 -10.41 -21.89
CA ALA A 951 -24.64 -9.84 -23.23
C ALA A 951 -23.83 -8.53 -23.20
N LYS A 952 -24.03 -7.67 -22.18
CA LYS A 952 -23.22 -6.45 -22.01
C LYS A 952 -21.72 -6.74 -21.77
N THR A 953 -21.37 -7.91 -21.24
CA THR A 953 -19.97 -8.37 -21.10
C THR A 953 -19.45 -9.14 -22.33
N GLN A 954 -20.19 -9.10 -23.45
CA GLN A 954 -19.93 -9.87 -24.68
C GLN A 954 -20.01 -11.39 -24.53
N GLY A 955 -20.83 -11.86 -23.59
CA GLY A 955 -20.96 -13.28 -23.26
C GLY A 955 -20.13 -13.68 -22.04
N TYR A 956 -20.12 -14.99 -21.76
CA TYR A 956 -19.24 -15.57 -20.75
C TYR A 956 -17.81 -15.69 -21.29
N CYS A 957 -16.84 -15.59 -20.38
CA CYS A 957 -15.42 -15.80 -20.67
C CYS A 957 -14.87 -14.93 -21.79
N SER A 958 -15.26 -13.65 -21.80
CA SER A 958 -14.93 -12.71 -22.86
C SER A 958 -13.45 -12.37 -22.96
N VAL A 959 -12.71 -12.35 -21.84
CA VAL A 959 -11.25 -12.18 -21.85
C VAL A 959 -10.58 -13.44 -22.38
N SER A 960 -10.87 -14.60 -21.77
CA SER A 960 -10.30 -15.89 -22.17
C SER A 960 -10.60 -16.23 -23.64
N CYS A 961 -11.79 -15.87 -24.13
CA CYS A 961 -12.17 -16.05 -25.52
C CYS A 961 -11.75 -14.90 -26.45
N SER A 962 -10.85 -14.02 -26.00
CA SER A 962 -10.25 -12.93 -26.78
C SER A 962 -11.26 -11.97 -27.43
N ARG A 963 -12.39 -11.74 -26.77
CA ARG A 963 -13.41 -10.78 -27.23
C ARG A 963 -13.10 -9.36 -26.77
N CYS A 964 -12.40 -9.24 -25.65
CA CYS A 964 -11.87 -7.99 -25.12
C CYS A 964 -10.62 -8.26 -24.28
N THR A 965 -9.87 -7.21 -23.94
CA THR A 965 -8.65 -7.30 -23.12
C THR A 965 -8.99 -7.16 -21.64
N ASP A 966 -8.42 -8.00 -20.77
CA ASP A 966 -8.63 -7.93 -19.32
C ASP A 966 -8.33 -6.53 -18.75
N GLY A 967 -9.26 -5.96 -17.99
CA GLY A 967 -9.09 -4.66 -17.36
C GLY A 967 -9.18 -3.44 -18.28
N ASP A 968 -9.35 -3.63 -19.60
CA ASP A 968 -9.63 -2.50 -20.50
C ASP A 968 -11.02 -1.95 -20.18
N GLU A 969 -11.06 -0.67 -19.78
CA GLU A 969 -12.31 0.09 -19.70
C GLU A 969 -12.76 0.41 -21.13
N ARG A 970 -13.92 -0.11 -21.52
CA ARG A 970 -14.55 0.31 -22.77
C ARG A 970 -14.98 1.76 -22.64
N CYS A 971 -14.44 2.60 -23.51
CA CYS A 971 -14.91 3.94 -23.72
C CYS A 971 -16.27 3.84 -24.42
N ILE A 972 -17.35 4.07 -23.66
CA ILE A 972 -18.74 4.04 -24.11
C ILE A 972 -19.44 5.30 -23.63
N ASP A 973 -20.50 5.70 -24.32
CA ASP A 973 -21.36 6.76 -23.83
C ASP A 973 -21.98 6.39 -22.50
N ILE A 974 -21.96 7.35 -21.59
CA ILE A 974 -22.59 7.21 -20.30
C ILE A 974 -24.04 7.66 -20.48
N PRO A 975 -25.03 6.75 -20.39
CA PRO A 975 -26.44 7.11 -20.52
C PRO A 975 -26.94 7.94 -19.30
N VAL A 976 -26.14 7.99 -18.23
CA VAL A 976 -26.44 8.59 -16.93
C VAL A 976 -26.09 10.08 -16.92
N MET A 977 -26.69 10.87 -17.79
CA MET A 977 -26.63 12.33 -17.66
C MET A 977 -27.76 12.80 -16.73
N PRO A 978 -27.48 13.61 -15.69
CA PRO A 978 -28.53 14.26 -14.92
C PRO A 978 -29.52 14.97 -15.86
N LEU A 979 -30.82 14.88 -15.60
CA LEU A 979 -31.84 15.56 -16.41
C LEU A 979 -31.62 17.07 -16.48
N SER A 980 -31.05 17.66 -15.43
CA SER A 980 -30.63 19.06 -15.39
C SER A 980 -29.52 19.40 -16.40
N VAL A 981 -28.78 18.40 -16.88
CA VAL A 981 -27.70 18.52 -17.85
C VAL A 981 -28.16 18.06 -19.24
N SER A 982 -28.90 16.94 -19.31
CA SER A 982 -29.33 16.35 -20.59
C SER A 982 -30.56 17.01 -21.19
N ASN A 983 -31.40 17.69 -20.40
CA ASN A 983 -32.70 18.19 -20.83
C ASN A 983 -33.53 17.11 -21.57
N ASN A 984 -33.48 15.87 -21.08
CA ASN A 984 -34.17 14.70 -21.65
C ASN A 984 -33.72 14.32 -23.08
N ARG A 985 -32.48 14.64 -23.48
CA ARG A 985 -31.87 14.23 -24.76
C ARG A 985 -30.86 13.11 -24.54
N THR A 986 -30.69 12.25 -25.55
CA THR A 986 -29.65 11.21 -25.61
C THR A 986 -28.32 11.76 -26.13
N CYS A 987 -27.21 11.06 -25.91
CA CYS A 987 -25.91 11.45 -26.49
C CYS A 987 -25.98 11.57 -28.03
N ALA A 988 -26.68 10.65 -28.69
CA ALA A 988 -26.93 10.66 -30.14
C ALA A 988 -27.69 11.91 -30.61
N GLU A 989 -28.66 12.39 -29.84
CA GLU A 989 -29.42 13.61 -30.16
C GLU A 989 -28.64 14.89 -29.85
N MET A 990 -27.65 14.83 -28.96
CA MET A 990 -26.85 15.97 -28.53
C MET A 990 -25.66 16.30 -29.43
N VAL A 991 -25.14 15.32 -30.17
CA VAL A 991 -24.03 15.55 -31.11
C VAL A 991 -24.39 16.51 -32.25
N PRO A 992 -25.55 16.39 -32.93
CA PRO A 992 -25.99 17.35 -33.94
C PRO A 992 -26.19 18.77 -33.39
N LEU A 993 -26.34 18.90 -32.07
CA LEU A 993 -26.54 20.16 -31.37
C LEU A 993 -25.24 20.76 -30.82
N GLY A 994 -24.07 20.25 -31.22
CA GLY A 994 -22.77 20.81 -30.84
C GLY A 994 -22.39 20.75 -29.36
N LEU A 995 -23.14 20.00 -28.54
CA LEU A 995 -22.96 19.94 -27.09
C LEU A 995 -21.78 19.07 -26.64
N CYS A 996 -21.10 18.38 -27.56
CA CYS A 996 -19.95 17.53 -27.27
C CYS A 996 -18.81 18.25 -26.53
N TYR A 997 -18.56 19.52 -26.84
CA TYR A 997 -17.52 20.32 -26.17
C TYR A 997 -17.89 20.72 -24.74
N GLN A 998 -19.17 20.71 -24.40
CA GLN A 998 -19.64 20.93 -23.04
C GLN A 998 -19.66 19.60 -22.26
N LEU A 999 -20.06 18.51 -22.90
CA LEU A 999 -20.36 17.24 -22.24
C LEU A 999 -19.14 16.32 -22.10
N ALA A 1000 -18.30 16.23 -23.13
CA ALA A 1000 -17.14 15.34 -23.10
C ALA A 1000 -16.08 15.73 -22.05
N PRO A 1001 -15.78 17.03 -21.78
CA PRO A 1001 -14.91 17.40 -20.67
C PRO A 1001 -15.50 17.11 -19.30
N LEU A 1002 -16.84 17.00 -19.20
CA LEU A 1002 -17.52 16.58 -17.99
C LEU A 1002 -17.48 15.05 -17.82
N GLY A 1003 -17.21 14.31 -18.90
CA GLY A 1003 -17.07 12.85 -18.98
C GLY A 1003 -18.22 12.14 -19.71
N TYR A 1004 -19.25 12.88 -20.15
CA TYR A 1004 -20.44 12.37 -20.81
C TYR A 1004 -20.26 12.24 -22.32
N CYS A 1005 -21.00 11.33 -22.94
CA CYS A 1005 -21.07 11.17 -24.40
C CYS A 1005 -19.72 10.99 -25.13
N LEU A 1006 -18.71 10.41 -24.47
CA LEU A 1006 -17.35 10.29 -25.00
C LEU A 1006 -17.27 9.48 -26.31
N ASP A 1007 -18.13 8.48 -26.49
CA ASP A 1007 -18.12 7.59 -27.66
C ASP A 1007 -18.86 8.22 -28.83
N THR A 1008 -20.11 8.69 -28.62
CA THR A 1008 -20.85 9.43 -29.63
C THR A 1008 -20.11 10.70 -30.05
N CYS A 1009 -19.39 11.36 -29.13
CA CYS A 1009 -18.58 12.54 -29.42
C CYS A 1009 -17.18 12.23 -29.99
N GLY A 1010 -16.88 11.00 -30.41
CA GLY A 1010 -15.65 10.67 -31.14
C GLY A 1010 -14.35 10.78 -30.31
N VAL A 1011 -14.45 11.04 -29.00
CA VAL A 1011 -13.29 11.10 -28.10
C VAL A 1011 -12.69 9.71 -27.93
N CYS A 1012 -13.55 8.70 -27.85
CA CYS A 1012 -13.14 7.30 -27.62
C CYS A 1012 -12.32 6.68 -28.76
N SER A 1013 -12.54 7.12 -30.01
CA SER A 1013 -11.84 6.57 -31.18
C SER A 1013 -10.53 7.29 -31.50
N GLY A 1014 -10.14 8.29 -30.70
CA GLY A 1014 -9.03 9.20 -31.01
C GLY A 1014 -9.33 10.18 -32.14
N ALA A 1015 -10.57 10.19 -32.66
CA ALA A 1015 -11.02 11.11 -33.70
C ALA A 1015 -11.21 12.56 -33.19
N GLY A 1016 -11.22 12.75 -31.86
CA GLY A 1016 -11.45 14.05 -31.24
C GLY A 1016 -12.92 14.45 -31.26
N LEU A 1017 -13.22 15.65 -30.73
CA LEU A 1017 -14.60 16.14 -30.67
C LEU A 1017 -15.11 16.54 -32.06
N PRO A 1018 -16.35 16.19 -32.44
CA PRO A 1018 -16.91 16.52 -33.75
C PRO A 1018 -16.88 18.03 -33.99
N CYS A 1019 -16.46 18.42 -35.18
CA CYS A 1019 -16.40 19.80 -35.61
C CYS A 1019 -17.74 20.22 -36.25
N VAL A 1020 -18.57 20.96 -35.51
CA VAL A 1020 -19.90 21.39 -35.98
C VAL A 1020 -20.14 22.88 -35.74
N ASP A 1021 -21.03 23.46 -36.55
CA ASP A 1021 -21.50 24.83 -36.38
C ASP A 1021 -22.68 24.89 -35.41
N LEU A 1022 -22.47 25.57 -34.29
CA LEU A 1022 -23.54 25.96 -33.38
C LEU A 1022 -24.10 27.32 -33.82
N PRO A 1023 -25.40 27.44 -34.14
CA PRO A 1023 -26.01 28.73 -34.42
C PRO A 1023 -26.06 29.57 -33.14
N ALA A 1024 -25.59 30.82 -33.21
CA ALA A 1024 -25.61 31.77 -32.09
C ALA A 1024 -27.03 32.27 -31.73
N SER A 1025 -27.99 32.13 -32.66
CA SER A 1025 -29.42 32.28 -32.41
C SER A 1025 -30.22 31.40 -33.38
N ASP A 1026 -31.48 31.16 -33.06
CA ASP A 1026 -32.46 30.45 -33.89
C ASP A 1026 -32.80 31.13 -35.23
N THR A 1027 -32.40 32.39 -35.39
CA THR A 1027 -32.83 33.29 -36.47
C THR A 1027 -31.72 33.69 -37.43
N THR A 1028 -30.45 33.39 -37.12
CA THR A 1028 -29.30 33.82 -37.93
C THR A 1028 -28.35 32.67 -38.19
N SER A 1029 -28.00 32.42 -39.46
CA SER A 1029 -27.08 31.35 -39.84
C SER A 1029 -25.62 31.69 -39.54
N CYS A 1030 -24.80 30.65 -39.38
CA CYS A 1030 -23.36 30.82 -39.18
C CYS A 1030 -22.65 31.50 -40.34
N GLU A 1031 -23.14 31.30 -41.56
CA GLU A 1031 -22.68 32.00 -42.75
C GLU A 1031 -22.97 33.51 -42.66
N SER A 1032 -24.15 33.91 -42.17
CA SER A 1032 -24.45 35.33 -41.92
C SER A 1032 -23.53 35.95 -40.87
N TYR A 1033 -23.19 35.22 -39.81
CA TYR A 1033 -22.26 35.69 -38.79
C TYR A 1033 -20.83 35.83 -39.33
N MET A 1034 -20.36 34.85 -40.11
CA MET A 1034 -19.08 34.92 -40.80
C MET A 1034 -19.00 36.11 -41.75
N ASN A 1035 -20.05 36.33 -42.56
CA ASN A 1035 -20.13 37.45 -43.51
C ASN A 1035 -20.14 38.82 -42.80
N ASN A 1036 -20.64 38.87 -41.56
CA ASN A 1036 -20.61 40.05 -40.71
C ASN A 1036 -19.29 40.23 -39.93
N GLY A 1037 -18.28 39.37 -40.19
CA GLY A 1037 -16.94 39.48 -39.61
C GLY A 1037 -16.84 39.06 -38.13
N THR A 1038 -17.83 38.36 -37.58
CA THR A 1038 -17.87 38.05 -36.13
C THR A 1038 -17.01 36.86 -35.72
N CYS A 1039 -16.35 36.17 -36.65
CA CYS A 1039 -15.52 34.99 -36.37
C CYS A 1039 -14.31 35.24 -35.45
N ASN A 1040 -13.82 36.48 -35.35
CA ASN A 1040 -12.72 36.86 -34.46
C ASN A 1040 -13.18 37.34 -33.07
N SER A 1041 -14.49 37.31 -32.79
CA SER A 1041 -15.04 37.68 -31.50
C SER A 1041 -14.74 36.60 -30.46
N THR A 1042 -14.20 37.00 -29.31
CA THR A 1042 -14.00 36.11 -28.14
C THR A 1042 -15.31 35.52 -27.62
N TRP A 1043 -16.44 36.17 -27.88
CA TRP A 1043 -17.77 35.64 -27.60
C TRP A 1043 -18.11 34.43 -28.48
N PHE A 1044 -17.71 34.43 -29.76
CA PHE A 1044 -17.92 33.28 -30.68
C PHE A 1044 -16.97 32.12 -30.35
N THR A 1045 -15.69 32.40 -30.11
CA THR A 1045 -14.67 31.37 -29.85
C THR A 1045 -14.77 30.74 -28.46
N SER A 1046 -15.24 31.47 -27.44
CA SER A 1046 -15.37 30.93 -26.07
C SER A 1046 -16.67 30.15 -25.83
N ASN A 1047 -17.69 30.35 -26.67
CA ASN A 1047 -18.99 29.66 -26.58
C ASN A 1047 -19.21 28.65 -27.74
N ASN A 1048 -18.18 28.37 -28.54
CA ASN A 1048 -18.17 27.38 -29.63
C ASN A 1048 -19.20 27.61 -30.77
N TYR A 1049 -19.70 28.83 -30.98
CA TYR A 1049 -20.63 29.14 -32.07
C TYR A 1049 -19.92 29.19 -33.44
N CYS A 1050 -20.55 28.64 -34.47
CA CYS A 1050 -20.13 28.76 -35.88
C CYS A 1050 -18.67 28.38 -36.20
N ARG A 1051 -18.15 27.40 -35.46
CA ARG A 1051 -16.73 27.05 -35.44
C ARG A 1051 -16.21 26.43 -36.75
N LEU A 1052 -17.03 25.61 -37.40
CA LEU A 1052 -16.71 25.01 -38.70
C LEU A 1052 -16.70 26.10 -39.79
N THR A 1053 -17.74 26.94 -39.83
CA THR A 1053 -17.85 28.08 -40.75
C THR A 1053 -16.71 29.09 -40.53
N CYS A 1054 -16.33 29.35 -39.29
CA CYS A 1054 -15.23 30.27 -38.94
C CYS A 1054 -13.82 29.64 -39.02
N GLY A 1055 -13.69 28.38 -39.48
CA GLY A 1055 -12.40 27.73 -39.70
C GLY A 1055 -11.58 27.44 -38.43
N ALA A 1056 -12.19 27.46 -37.25
CA ALA A 1056 -11.51 27.37 -35.95
C ALA A 1056 -11.31 25.92 -35.46
N SER A 1057 -11.22 24.96 -36.38
CA SER A 1057 -11.22 23.52 -36.12
C SER A 1057 -9.88 22.90 -36.48
N SER A 1058 -9.09 22.56 -35.47
CA SER A 1058 -7.67 22.23 -35.61
C SER A 1058 -7.35 20.78 -36.02
N PHE A 1059 -8.31 20.00 -36.54
CA PHE A 1059 -8.13 18.57 -36.81
C PHE A 1059 -8.58 18.11 -38.22
N ALA A 1060 -8.46 18.98 -39.22
CA ALA A 1060 -8.64 18.61 -40.64
C ALA A 1060 -7.34 18.81 -41.46
N SER A 1061 -6.20 18.35 -40.94
CA SER A 1061 -4.96 18.23 -41.73
C SER A 1061 -4.15 16.98 -41.40
N ALA A 1062 -4.80 15.83 -41.22
CA ALA A 1062 -4.14 14.52 -41.26
C ALA A 1062 -5.17 13.42 -41.50
N LEU A 1063 -5.69 13.29 -42.73
CA LEU A 1063 -6.25 12.06 -43.32
C LEU A 1063 -6.89 12.42 -44.68
N ALA A 1064 -6.03 12.79 -45.64
CA ALA A 1064 -6.36 12.76 -47.06
C ALA A 1064 -5.23 12.04 -47.79
N ALA A 1065 -5.35 10.70 -47.84
CA ALA A 1065 -4.68 9.70 -48.69
C ALA A 1065 -4.75 8.38 -47.90
N THR A 1066 -5.56 7.36 -48.20
CA THR A 1066 -6.03 6.81 -49.47
C THR A 1066 -7.26 5.91 -49.21
N PRO A 1067 -8.13 5.68 -50.22
CA PRO A 1067 -9.30 4.81 -50.11
C PRO A 1067 -8.97 3.34 -50.45
N PHE A 1068 -9.50 2.39 -49.69
CA PHE A 1068 -9.64 0.99 -50.10
C PHE A 1068 -11.12 0.62 -50.20
N ALA A 1069 -11.57 0.40 -51.43
CA ALA A 1069 -12.36 -0.76 -51.89
C ALA A 1069 -13.30 -0.37 -53.04
N LEU A 1070 -12.98 -0.85 -54.24
CA LEU A 1070 -13.98 -1.17 -55.25
C LEU A 1070 -13.60 -2.51 -55.87
N ALA A 1071 -14.50 -3.48 -55.74
CA ALA A 1071 -14.51 -4.69 -56.54
C ALA A 1071 -15.58 -4.54 -57.63
N SER A 1072 -15.20 -4.57 -58.91
CA SER A 1072 -15.53 -5.68 -59.82
C SER A 1072 -15.22 -5.35 -61.31
N LEU A 1073 -14.58 -6.33 -61.95
CA LEU A 1073 -14.64 -6.78 -63.36
C LEU A 1073 -14.27 -5.82 -64.53
N ALA A 1074 -13.12 -6.04 -65.16
CA ALA A 1074 -12.98 -6.70 -66.48
C ALA A 1074 -11.54 -6.67 -67.07
N SER A 1075 -11.06 -7.86 -67.46
CA SER A 1075 -10.13 -8.26 -68.55
C SER A 1075 -8.71 -7.67 -68.80
N VAL A 1076 -7.67 -8.55 -68.61
CA VAL A 1076 -6.56 -9.05 -69.51
C VAL A 1076 -5.63 -8.01 -70.25
N PRO A 1077 -4.32 -8.24 -70.55
CA PRO A 1077 -3.10 -8.51 -69.73
C PRO A 1077 -1.78 -7.80 -70.21
N VAL A 1078 -0.65 -7.93 -69.45
CA VAL A 1078 0.78 -8.06 -69.94
C VAL A 1078 1.54 -6.79 -70.47
N PRO A 1079 2.90 -6.63 -70.39
CA PRO A 1079 3.88 -6.85 -69.30
C PRO A 1079 5.04 -5.78 -69.23
N ALA A 1080 5.98 -6.00 -68.29
CA ALA A 1080 7.44 -5.71 -68.38
C ALA A 1080 8.00 -4.26 -68.37
N GLY A 1081 9.00 -4.04 -67.50
CA GLY A 1081 10.08 -3.08 -67.77
C GLY A 1081 10.70 -2.35 -66.56
N THR A 1082 11.60 -3.03 -65.84
CA THR A 1082 12.95 -2.58 -65.37
C THR A 1082 13.19 -1.24 -64.60
N PRO A 1083 14.30 -1.14 -63.82
CA PRO A 1083 14.36 -0.37 -62.57
C PRO A 1083 15.26 0.89 -62.62
N VAL A 1084 15.60 1.41 -61.42
CA VAL A 1084 16.65 2.41 -61.07
C VAL A 1084 16.10 3.86 -61.01
N ALA A 1085 16.27 4.65 -59.95
CA ALA A 1085 17.29 4.73 -58.90
C ALA A 1085 16.70 4.94 -57.50
#